data_AF-A0A353NNR9-F1
#
_entry.id   AF-A0A353NNR9-F1
#
_cell.length_a   1.000
_cell.length_b   1.000
_cell.length_c   1.000
_cell.angle_alpha   90.00
_cell.angle_beta   90.00
_cell.angle_gamma   90.00
#
_symmetry.space_group_name_H-M   'P 1'
#
loop_
_entity.id
_entity.type
_entity.pdbx_description
1 polymer ?
#
loop_
_entity_poly.entity_id
_entity_poly.type
_entity_poly.pdbx_seq_one_letter_code
_entity_poly.pdbx_strand_id
1 'polypeptide(L)'
;MTNEQAFFKMLQDFFKGVEVKGKSGYIKLMQLKSRYYQEKILPSIKDEINQLLPHISENREEIFQKLSNFFSPTIPLCYYHLPGQIFHHKVNGQEEDVFLHWATHMFYYMKSDRPCVDLEVKLNEIRFFFDTSALQPNKINGQTGISYQFRGKREDGTLVFAAIPVKQKNMIRELLRQLQQVEVEVDQETLKSAISLFESQGEQDYFIHKDAGNFLKEQFHLWLHQNLFENDEVWNKNNINKMQVLQKITYKLISLFSRFEEELIRIWNKPKFMLNANYVITIDRIAQKDENLVRRLAAHPGIQLQLEEWRKLKLVDDSFQITDLGLSAKNCILPIDTKYFKDLETEILSLFDHLDEQLDGWLIKSENYQALNTILPKFKDRVQVIYIDPPFNREQEPGYSYSVKYKDASWITLLENRLQPARQMLNNTGCIFVRCDYNGNMYVRLLMDQIFGQENFKNEVIIKRSGIQKQAKNRLLVATDSLFFYSKTGEGKPKGIYEPRNTGWLYFVHYPGVRKSNKERLVFGCVLEPPQGRHWGLKQELIDRWVDKGWVRFRCRSCGYEHYRGKWEGCPHCGSQDFIPELKNPPKRIDSNWTNIQSYSQDPAFPTRNAEDIVKRVLETTSYEGDLVMDFFLGSGTATAAAQKMRRKWIGVEMGEHFNTYVLPRMKRVLGRRAEAVFPERSTGREGGSLNTVS
;
A
#
# COMPACT_ATOMS: atom_id res chain seq x y z
N MET A 1 42.18 24.02 -6.68
CA MET A 1 42.05 22.67 -6.10
C MET A 1 42.76 21.72 -7.03
N THR A 2 43.58 20.81 -6.51
CA THR A 2 44.15 19.72 -7.32
C THR A 2 43.06 18.69 -7.67
N ASN A 3 43.25 17.84 -8.69
CA ASN A 3 42.27 16.80 -9.04
C ASN A 3 42.11 15.80 -7.89
N GLU A 4 43.17 15.56 -7.12
CA GLU A 4 43.12 14.77 -5.89
C GLU A 4 42.18 15.40 -4.84
N GLN A 5 42.32 16.71 -4.57
CA GLN A 5 41.44 17.41 -3.64
C GLN A 5 39.99 17.44 -4.13
N ALA A 6 39.79 17.62 -5.43
CA ALA A 6 38.46 17.59 -6.04
C ALA A 6 37.81 16.20 -5.93
N PHE A 7 38.58 15.13 -6.20
CA PHE A 7 38.11 13.74 -6.08
C PHE A 7 37.67 13.41 -4.66
N PHE A 8 38.51 13.70 -3.65
CA PHE A 8 38.15 13.41 -2.26
C PHE A 8 36.98 14.25 -1.76
N LYS A 9 36.85 15.50 -2.24
CA LYS A 9 35.68 16.33 -1.95
C LYS A 9 34.42 15.73 -2.57
N MET A 10 34.46 15.30 -3.83
CA MET A 10 33.34 14.64 -4.50
C MET A 10 32.94 13.34 -3.78
N LEU A 11 33.90 12.50 -3.40
CA LEU A 11 33.61 11.31 -2.60
C LEU A 11 32.98 11.67 -1.24
N GLN A 12 33.51 12.70 -0.58
CA GLN A 12 32.95 13.18 0.67
C GLN A 12 31.51 13.67 0.50
N ASP A 13 31.23 14.47 -0.53
CA ASP A 13 29.89 14.98 -0.80
C ASP A 13 28.92 13.83 -1.14
N PHE A 14 29.39 12.81 -1.89
CA PHE A 14 28.63 11.60 -2.20
C PHE A 14 28.25 10.77 -0.95
N PHE A 15 29.19 10.58 -0.02
CA PHE A 15 28.92 9.78 1.20
C PHE A 15 28.20 10.55 2.29
N LYS A 16 28.53 11.83 2.45
CA LYS A 16 28.06 12.67 3.57
C LYS A 16 26.67 13.23 3.28
N GLY A 17 26.35 13.52 2.02
CA GLY A 17 25.13 14.21 1.64
C GLY A 17 25.00 15.56 2.35
N VAL A 18 23.75 16.02 2.54
CA VAL A 18 23.40 17.24 3.28
C VAL A 18 23.33 16.86 4.75
N GLU A 19 23.87 17.71 5.61
CA GLU A 19 23.85 17.48 7.05
C GLU A 19 22.41 17.55 7.56
N VAL A 20 21.83 16.37 7.85
CA VAL A 20 20.44 16.26 8.29
C VAL A 20 20.37 16.35 9.82
N LYS A 21 19.62 17.31 10.34
CA LYS A 21 19.34 17.47 11.78
C LYS A 21 18.03 16.76 12.14
N GLY A 22 18.03 16.00 13.24
CA GLY A 22 16.82 15.36 13.78
C GLY A 22 17.10 14.10 14.58
N LYS A 23 16.04 13.38 14.97
CA LYS A 23 16.09 12.21 15.86
C LYS A 23 15.53 10.91 15.25
N SER A 24 15.06 10.93 14.00
CA SER A 24 14.48 9.73 13.38
C SER A 24 15.53 8.65 13.12
N GLY A 25 15.09 7.41 12.98
CA GLY A 25 15.99 6.27 12.72
C GLY A 25 16.81 6.46 11.44
N TYR A 26 16.19 7.06 10.41
CA TYR A 26 16.85 7.43 9.17
C TYR A 26 17.97 8.46 9.39
N ILE A 27 17.69 9.54 10.13
CA ILE A 27 18.67 10.59 10.38
C ILE A 27 19.86 10.05 11.17
N LYS A 28 19.62 9.19 12.17
CA LYS A 28 20.68 8.50 12.89
C LYS A 28 21.53 7.62 11.96
N LEU A 29 20.89 6.93 11.00
CA LEU A 29 21.58 6.13 9.98
C LEU A 29 22.49 6.99 9.11
N MET A 30 22.02 8.16 8.66
CA MET A 30 22.82 9.10 7.86
C MET A 30 23.97 9.73 8.65
N GLN A 31 23.74 10.07 9.92
CA GLN A 31 24.79 10.55 10.81
C GLN A 31 25.87 9.48 11.05
N LEU A 32 25.46 8.23 11.25
CA LEU A 32 26.37 7.08 11.36
C LEU A 32 27.14 6.86 10.04
N LYS A 33 26.46 6.92 8.88
CA LYS A 33 27.06 6.85 7.53
C LYS A 33 28.17 7.89 7.37
N SER A 34 27.83 9.15 7.62
CA SER A 34 28.73 10.30 7.55
C SER A 34 29.94 10.13 8.47
N ARG A 35 29.72 9.79 9.74
CA ARG A 35 30.80 9.60 10.72
C ARG A 35 31.72 8.42 10.36
N TYR A 36 31.14 7.27 10.02
CA TYR A 36 31.91 6.08 9.66
C TYR A 36 32.77 6.33 8.40
N TYR A 37 32.22 7.04 7.42
CA TYR A 37 32.99 7.44 6.25
C TYR A 37 34.18 8.33 6.63
N GLN A 38 33.96 9.37 7.43
CA GLN A 38 35.02 10.31 7.82
C GLN A 38 36.09 9.69 8.71
N GLU A 39 35.71 8.85 9.67
CA GLU A 39 36.62 8.32 10.68
C GLU A 39 37.34 7.04 10.26
N LYS A 40 36.76 6.23 9.36
CA LYS A 40 37.29 4.90 9.00
C LYS A 40 37.59 4.76 7.51
N ILE A 41 36.62 5.09 6.65
CA ILE A 41 36.74 4.82 5.21
C ILE A 41 37.70 5.80 4.53
N LEU A 42 37.54 7.11 4.73
CA LEU A 42 38.36 8.12 4.07
C LEU A 42 39.86 8.00 4.41
N PRO A 43 40.28 7.78 5.67
CA PRO A 43 41.68 7.49 5.99
C PRO A 43 42.19 6.22 5.30
N SER A 44 41.41 5.13 5.35
CA SER A 44 41.78 3.86 4.71
C SER A 44 41.94 4.00 3.20
N ILE A 45 41.06 4.75 2.52
CA ILE A 45 41.16 5.01 1.07
C ILE A 45 42.43 5.80 0.76
N LYS A 46 42.70 6.86 1.53
CA LYS A 46 43.90 7.68 1.34
C LYS A 46 45.17 6.85 1.49
N ASP A 47 45.25 6.04 2.54
CA ASP A 47 46.42 5.18 2.80
C ASP A 47 46.63 4.16 1.68
N GLU A 48 45.57 3.48 1.24
CA GLU A 48 45.66 2.48 0.17
C GLU A 48 45.99 3.09 -1.20
N ILE A 49 45.39 4.22 -1.56
CA ILE A 49 45.72 4.96 -2.79
C ILE A 49 47.19 5.42 -2.74
N ASN A 50 47.65 5.91 -1.59
CA ASN A 50 49.04 6.30 -1.39
C ASN A 50 50.04 5.14 -1.43
N GLN A 51 49.62 3.90 -1.14
CA GLN A 51 50.46 2.70 -1.31
C GLN A 51 50.55 2.23 -2.77
N LEU A 52 49.51 2.48 -3.57
CA LEU A 52 49.46 2.07 -4.98
C LEU A 52 50.10 3.09 -5.94
N LEU A 53 50.09 4.38 -5.57
CA LEU A 53 50.67 5.49 -6.33
C LEU A 53 52.20 5.71 -6.28
N PRO A 54 53.03 5.20 -5.33
CA PRO A 54 54.46 5.48 -5.29
C PRO A 54 55.21 5.04 -6.56
N HIS A 55 54.62 4.11 -7.32
CA HIS A 55 55.17 3.57 -8.55
C HIS A 55 54.89 4.43 -9.80
N ILE A 56 54.07 5.50 -9.71
CA ILE A 56 53.64 6.32 -10.87
C ILE A 56 53.50 7.82 -10.46
N SER A 57 54.57 8.42 -9.91
CA SER A 57 54.55 9.81 -9.46
C SER A 57 54.19 10.82 -10.55
N GLU A 58 54.57 10.56 -11.81
CA GLU A 58 54.36 11.48 -12.94
C GLU A 58 52.90 11.61 -13.42
N ASN A 59 51.98 10.71 -13.01
CA ASN A 59 50.62 10.68 -13.56
C ASN A 59 49.51 10.70 -12.50
N ARG A 60 49.84 11.16 -11.29
CA ARG A 60 48.91 11.21 -10.15
C ARG A 60 47.64 12.01 -10.46
N GLU A 61 47.78 13.21 -11.02
CA GLU A 61 46.66 14.09 -11.35
C GLU A 61 45.76 13.51 -12.46
N GLU A 62 46.33 12.76 -13.42
CA GLU A 62 45.58 12.10 -14.50
C GLU A 62 44.74 10.94 -13.96
N ILE A 63 45.30 10.13 -13.05
CA ILE A 63 44.57 9.03 -12.39
C ILE A 63 43.40 9.58 -11.59
N PHE A 64 43.60 10.65 -10.80
CA PHE A 64 42.51 11.28 -10.04
C PHE A 64 41.46 11.95 -10.94
N GLN A 65 41.85 12.46 -12.11
CA GLN A 65 40.89 12.95 -13.10
C GLN A 65 40.04 11.79 -13.65
N LYS A 66 40.66 10.69 -14.07
CA LYS A 66 39.95 9.50 -14.58
C LYS A 66 39.02 8.88 -13.51
N LEU A 67 39.48 8.80 -12.26
CA LEU A 67 38.65 8.40 -11.12
C LEU A 67 37.47 9.35 -10.88
N SER A 68 37.71 10.66 -10.95
CA SER A 68 36.65 11.66 -10.79
C SER A 68 35.61 11.58 -11.90
N ASN A 69 36.03 11.31 -13.14
CA ASN A 69 35.14 11.14 -14.27
C ASN A 69 34.26 9.89 -14.09
N PHE A 70 34.84 8.77 -13.65
CA PHE A 70 34.08 7.55 -13.39
C PHE A 70 33.08 7.76 -12.25
N PHE A 71 33.53 8.18 -11.06
CA PHE A 71 32.65 8.39 -9.91
C PHE A 71 31.84 9.69 -9.97
N SER A 72 31.82 10.37 -11.12
CA SER A 72 31.02 11.58 -11.31
C SER A 72 29.52 11.26 -11.19
N PRO A 73 28.66 12.28 -11.05
CA PRO A 73 27.20 12.11 -10.90
C PRO A 73 26.50 11.33 -12.02
N THR A 74 27.21 10.94 -13.09
CA THR A 74 26.67 10.21 -14.25
C THR A 74 26.47 8.71 -14.01
N ILE A 75 26.97 8.13 -12.92
CA ILE A 75 26.67 6.74 -12.55
C ILE A 75 25.37 6.69 -11.72
N PRO A 76 24.39 5.81 -12.04
CA PRO A 76 23.13 5.65 -11.31
C PRO A 76 23.25 5.65 -9.78
N LEU A 77 24.27 5.00 -9.22
CA LEU A 77 24.55 5.01 -7.77
C LEU A 77 24.80 6.43 -7.20
N CYS A 78 25.43 7.30 -8.00
CA CYS A 78 25.75 8.70 -7.70
C CYS A 78 24.54 9.64 -7.75
N TYR A 79 23.47 9.27 -8.48
CA TYR A 79 22.24 10.07 -8.57
C TYR A 79 21.40 10.04 -7.29
N TYR A 80 21.44 8.96 -6.52
CA TYR A 80 20.54 8.77 -5.35
C TYR A 80 21.08 9.34 -4.04
N HIS A 81 22.31 9.87 -4.03
CA HIS A 81 22.98 10.34 -2.82
C HIS A 81 23.35 11.82 -2.81
N LEU A 82 23.16 12.55 -3.91
CA LEU A 82 23.43 13.99 -4.00
C LEU A 82 22.17 14.80 -3.60
N PRO A 83 22.19 15.51 -2.46
CA PRO A 83 21.08 16.34 -2.04
C PRO A 83 21.19 17.74 -2.65
N GLY A 84 20.06 18.25 -3.16
CA GLY A 84 19.94 19.65 -3.58
C GLY A 84 20.24 19.92 -5.06
N GLN A 85 20.64 18.92 -5.84
CA GLN A 85 20.54 19.02 -7.30
C GLN A 85 19.17 18.50 -7.72
N ILE A 86 18.22 19.43 -7.82
CA ILE A 86 16.99 19.23 -8.59
C ILE A 86 17.44 19.04 -10.04
N PHE A 87 17.67 17.80 -10.45
CA PHE A 87 17.86 17.50 -11.86
C PHE A 87 16.50 17.52 -12.53
N HIS A 88 16.07 18.74 -12.89
CA HIS A 88 15.29 18.97 -14.09
C HIS A 88 16.18 18.63 -15.29
N HIS A 89 16.27 17.37 -15.69
CA HIS A 89 16.42 17.13 -17.11
C HIS A 89 15.09 17.54 -17.75
N LYS A 90 15.11 18.59 -18.58
CA LYS A 90 14.06 18.78 -19.58
C LYS A 90 14.09 17.54 -20.46
N VAL A 91 13.12 16.66 -20.25
CA VAL A 91 12.93 15.39 -20.94
C VAL A 91 12.68 15.69 -22.41
N ASN A 92 13.72 15.52 -23.23
CA ASN A 92 13.60 15.48 -24.68
C ASN A 92 14.20 14.14 -25.15
N GLY A 93 13.40 13.07 -25.09
CA GLY A 93 13.78 11.76 -25.62
C GLY A 93 12.82 10.66 -25.18
N GLN A 94 12.39 9.82 -26.14
CA GLN A 94 11.41 8.74 -25.93
C GLN A 94 12.03 7.44 -25.37
N GLU A 95 13.34 7.40 -25.07
CA GLU A 95 14.08 6.15 -24.81
C GLU A 95 14.57 5.95 -23.36
N GLU A 96 14.46 6.93 -22.45
CA GLU A 96 15.12 6.87 -21.13
C GLU A 96 14.24 6.45 -19.93
N ASP A 97 12.91 6.33 -20.06
CA ASP A 97 12.05 5.78 -19.00
C ASP A 97 12.37 4.29 -18.70
N VAL A 98 12.94 3.58 -19.68
CA VAL A 98 13.43 2.21 -19.53
C VAL A 98 14.65 2.16 -18.59
N PHE A 99 15.50 3.19 -18.61
CA PHE A 99 16.73 3.27 -17.83
C PHE A 99 16.44 3.51 -16.33
N LEU A 100 15.44 4.34 -16.03
CA LEU A 100 14.99 4.62 -14.67
C LEU A 100 14.34 3.40 -14.00
N HIS A 101 13.64 2.56 -14.76
CA HIS A 101 13.03 1.32 -14.25
C HIS A 101 14.08 0.26 -13.88
N TRP A 102 15.08 0.03 -14.75
CA TRP A 102 16.20 -0.88 -14.50
C TRP A 102 17.05 -0.43 -13.31
N ALA A 103 17.28 0.88 -13.18
CA ALA A 103 17.95 1.43 -12.01
C ALA A 103 17.15 1.11 -10.74
N THR A 104 15.87 1.50 -10.64
CA THR A 104 15.14 1.44 -9.36
C THR A 104 14.86 0.03 -8.82
N HIS A 105 14.74 -1.00 -9.68
CA HIS A 105 14.59 -2.41 -9.23
C HIS A 105 15.76 -2.86 -8.34
N MET A 106 16.95 -2.35 -8.62
CA MET A 106 18.16 -2.65 -7.85
C MET A 106 18.20 -1.96 -6.49
N PHE A 107 17.14 -1.27 -6.06
CA PHE A 107 17.12 -0.53 -4.81
C PHE A 107 16.01 -0.92 -3.85
N TYR A 108 16.28 -0.77 -2.55
CA TYR A 108 15.25 -0.67 -1.52
C TYR A 108 14.74 0.77 -1.48
N TYR A 109 13.43 0.95 -1.59
CA TYR A 109 12.80 2.25 -1.35
C TYR A 109 12.74 2.53 0.16
N MET A 110 13.41 3.59 0.59
CA MET A 110 13.28 4.15 1.92
C MET A 110 12.43 5.41 1.84
N LYS A 111 11.21 5.34 2.38
CA LYS A 111 10.38 6.51 2.54
C LYS A 111 11.16 7.53 3.38
N SER A 112 11.45 8.68 2.80
CA SER A 112 11.98 9.80 3.57
C SER A 112 10.89 10.30 4.51
N ASP A 113 11.23 10.47 5.78
CA ASP A 113 10.59 11.50 6.58
C ASP A 113 10.75 12.83 5.83
N ARG A 114 9.99 13.87 6.14
CA ARG A 114 10.31 15.24 5.67
C ARG A 114 11.30 15.85 6.67
N PRO A 115 12.64 15.63 6.60
CA PRO A 115 13.54 16.40 7.43
C PRO A 115 13.55 17.82 6.87
N CYS A 116 12.84 18.72 7.54
CA CYS A 116 13.05 20.13 7.34
C CYS A 116 14.29 20.50 8.16
N VAL A 117 15.36 20.87 7.48
CA VAL A 117 16.53 21.51 8.09
C VAL A 117 16.50 23.00 7.79
N ASP A 118 17.18 23.79 8.62
CA ASP A 118 17.31 25.21 8.33
C ASP A 118 17.95 25.39 6.94
N LEU A 119 17.34 26.21 6.09
CA LEU A 119 17.79 26.42 4.71
C LEU A 119 17.89 27.90 4.40
N GLU A 120 18.99 28.27 3.76
CA GLU A 120 19.11 29.55 3.07
C GLU A 120 18.93 29.37 1.56
N VAL A 121 17.97 30.09 0.97
CA VAL A 121 17.67 30.10 -0.47
C VAL A 121 17.97 31.47 -1.02
N LYS A 122 18.74 31.54 -2.12
CA LYS A 122 19.00 32.78 -2.86
C LYS A 122 18.27 32.74 -4.21
N LEU A 123 17.35 33.67 -4.44
CA LEU A 123 16.59 33.81 -5.69
C LEU A 123 16.45 35.28 -6.04
N ASN A 124 16.66 35.65 -7.30
CA ASN A 124 16.51 37.03 -7.80
C ASN A 124 17.20 38.06 -6.89
N GLU A 125 18.42 37.75 -6.47
CA GLU A 125 19.25 38.56 -5.53
C GLU A 125 18.72 38.70 -4.09
N ILE A 126 17.56 38.13 -3.77
CA ILE A 126 16.97 38.10 -2.43
C ILE A 126 17.39 36.81 -1.71
N ARG A 127 17.76 36.94 -0.43
CA ARG A 127 18.09 35.81 0.45
C ARG A 127 16.94 35.51 1.40
N PHE A 128 16.54 34.25 1.45
CA PHE A 128 15.50 33.72 2.32
C PHE A 128 16.13 32.72 3.28
N PHE A 129 15.83 32.81 4.57
CA PHE A 129 16.24 31.85 5.57
C PHE A 129 15.01 31.22 6.22
N PHE A 130 14.89 29.91 6.16
CA PHE A 130 13.81 29.14 6.77
C PHE A 130 14.29 28.49 8.07
N ASP A 131 13.76 28.93 9.20
CA ASP A 131 13.99 28.38 10.54
C ASP A 131 13.02 27.22 10.82
N THR A 132 13.59 26.06 11.12
CA THR A 132 12.87 24.81 11.37
C THR A 132 12.76 24.45 12.84
N SER A 133 13.19 25.32 13.76
CA SER A 133 13.19 25.07 15.20
C SER A 133 11.82 24.69 15.78
N ALA A 134 10.72 25.14 15.15
CA ALA A 134 9.35 24.82 15.55
C ALA A 134 8.82 23.49 14.97
N LEU A 135 9.54 22.88 14.01
CA LEU A 135 9.20 21.61 13.40
C LEU A 135 9.78 20.46 14.22
N GLN A 136 8.94 19.85 15.06
CA GLN A 136 9.30 18.61 15.75
C GLN A 136 9.31 17.45 14.74
N PRO A 137 10.41 16.66 14.62
CA PRO A 137 10.57 15.64 13.57
C PRO A 137 9.52 14.52 13.62
N ASN A 138 8.87 14.29 14.77
CA ASN A 138 7.85 13.24 14.94
C ASN A 138 6.40 13.69 14.66
N LYS A 139 6.16 14.95 14.26
CA LYS A 139 4.80 15.52 14.08
C LYS A 139 4.42 15.88 12.64
N ILE A 140 5.30 15.62 11.67
CA ILE A 140 5.07 15.89 10.24
C ILE A 140 4.67 14.61 9.50
N ASN A 141 3.91 13.72 10.14
CA ASN A 141 3.33 12.58 9.46
C ASN A 141 1.86 12.85 9.12
N GLY A 142 1.62 13.07 7.82
CA GLY A 142 0.37 12.82 7.11
C GLY A 142 -0.82 13.75 7.33
N GLN A 143 -0.79 14.74 8.23
CA GLN A 143 -1.94 15.66 8.41
C GLN A 143 -1.58 17.12 8.70
N THR A 144 -0.30 17.48 8.67
CA THR A 144 0.16 18.84 8.98
C THR A 144 0.82 19.46 7.76
N GLY A 145 0.19 20.48 7.19
CA GLY A 145 0.85 21.40 6.27
C GLY A 145 1.89 22.23 7.04
N ILE A 146 2.89 22.75 6.32
CA ILE A 146 3.81 23.74 6.88
C ILE A 146 3.26 25.12 6.57
N SER A 147 3.09 25.93 7.62
CA SER A 147 2.84 27.35 7.51
C SER A 147 4.13 28.12 7.74
N TYR A 148 4.24 29.27 7.11
CA TYR A 148 5.39 30.15 7.22
C TYR A 148 4.97 31.41 7.96
N GLN A 149 5.83 31.88 8.86
CA GLN A 149 5.65 33.15 9.55
C GLN A 149 6.91 33.99 9.37
N PHE A 150 6.77 35.20 8.84
CA PHE A 150 7.90 36.13 8.75
C PHE A 150 8.33 36.57 10.15
N ARG A 151 9.62 36.46 10.46
CA ARG A 151 10.21 36.84 11.76
C ARG A 151 11.01 38.14 11.71
N GLY A 152 11.44 38.55 10.52
CA GLY A 152 12.21 39.77 10.35
C GLY A 152 13.31 39.64 9.30
N LYS A 153 14.12 40.69 9.20
CA LYS A 153 15.25 40.81 8.27
C LYS A 153 16.55 40.84 9.08
N ARG A 154 17.54 40.04 8.69
CA ARG A 154 18.90 40.09 9.27
C ARG A 154 19.65 41.34 8.78
N GLU A 155 20.73 41.71 9.47
CA GLU A 155 21.59 42.85 9.12
C GLU A 155 22.16 42.75 7.69
N ASP A 156 22.36 41.53 7.19
CA ASP A 156 22.87 41.25 5.84
C ASP A 156 21.78 41.29 4.75
N GLY A 157 20.53 41.58 5.13
CA GLY A 157 19.40 41.68 4.21
C GLY A 157 18.60 40.39 4.02
N THR A 158 18.95 39.30 4.70
CA THR A 158 18.26 38.00 4.60
C THR A 158 16.89 38.03 5.29
N LEU A 159 15.84 37.57 4.59
CA LEU A 159 14.48 37.48 5.10
C LEU A 159 14.26 36.17 5.85
N VAL A 160 13.88 36.25 7.13
CA VAL A 160 13.76 35.09 8.01
C VAL A 160 12.30 34.65 8.13
N PHE A 161 12.03 33.38 7.83
CA PHE A 161 10.73 32.74 7.97
C PHE A 161 10.83 31.57 8.96
N ALA A 162 9.91 31.49 9.91
CA ALA A 162 9.73 30.30 10.73
C ALA A 162 8.75 29.35 10.07
N ALA A 163 9.15 28.08 9.93
CA ALA A 163 8.30 27.00 9.46
C ALA A 163 7.59 26.34 10.64
N ILE A 164 6.25 26.29 10.61
CA ILE A 164 5.40 25.87 11.74
C ILE A 164 4.40 24.80 11.26
N PRO A 165 4.22 23.68 12.01
CA PRO A 165 3.27 22.64 11.62
C PRO A 165 1.83 23.07 11.93
N VAL A 166 0.95 23.04 10.92
CA VAL A 166 -0.46 23.46 11.02
C VAL A 166 -1.39 22.50 10.28
N LYS A 167 -2.68 22.48 10.62
CA LYS A 167 -3.69 21.71 9.87
C LYS A 167 -4.05 22.35 8.52
N GLN A 168 -3.87 23.66 8.38
CA GLN A 168 -4.22 24.42 7.18
C GLN A 168 -3.12 25.44 6.90
N LYS A 169 -2.54 25.42 5.69
CA LYS A 169 -1.46 26.34 5.30
C LYS A 169 -1.96 27.79 5.25
N ASN A 170 -1.10 28.74 5.61
CA ASN A 170 -1.40 30.17 5.42
C ASN A 170 -1.48 30.50 3.94
N MET A 171 -2.27 31.53 3.60
CA MET A 171 -2.34 32.00 2.23
C MET A 171 -1.10 32.83 1.92
N ILE A 172 -0.44 32.60 0.78
CA ILE A 172 0.75 33.35 0.36
C ILE A 172 0.52 34.87 0.34
N ARG A 173 -0.73 35.29 0.10
CA ARG A 173 -1.13 36.70 0.17
C ARG A 173 -0.95 37.31 1.57
N GLU A 174 -1.08 36.54 2.64
CA GLU A 174 -0.87 37.01 4.01
C GLU A 174 0.61 37.24 4.31
N LEU A 175 1.48 36.36 3.81
CA LEU A 175 2.93 36.54 3.89
C LEU A 175 3.40 37.78 3.13
N LEU A 176 2.86 38.01 1.92
CA LEU A 176 3.17 39.21 1.14
C LEU A 176 2.74 40.50 1.86
N ARG A 177 1.58 40.48 2.54
CA ARG A 177 1.15 41.61 3.37
C ARG A 177 2.11 41.88 4.54
N GLN A 178 2.62 40.83 5.19
CA GLN A 178 3.61 40.98 6.28
C GLN A 178 4.92 41.59 5.77
N LEU A 179 5.37 41.21 4.56
CA LEU A 179 6.58 41.77 3.95
C LEU A 179 6.39 43.24 3.53
N GLN A 180 5.22 43.60 3.00
CA GLN A 180 4.88 44.99 2.65
C GLN A 180 4.86 45.92 3.87
N GLN A 181 4.41 45.43 5.03
CA GLN A 181 4.43 46.21 6.28
C GLN A 181 5.83 46.54 6.79
N VAL A 182 6.86 45.83 6.30
CA VAL A 182 8.27 46.00 6.68
C VAL A 182 9.09 46.55 5.50
N GLU A 183 8.42 47.15 4.51
CA GLU A 183 9.04 47.77 3.33
C GLU A 183 9.95 46.83 2.51
N VAL A 184 9.63 45.53 2.49
CA VAL A 184 10.34 44.54 1.67
C VAL A 184 9.52 44.21 0.43
N GLU A 185 10.02 44.59 -0.74
CA GLU A 185 9.43 44.20 -2.02
C GLU A 185 9.85 42.78 -2.42
N VAL A 186 8.90 41.84 -2.37
CA VAL A 186 9.05 40.49 -2.92
C VAL A 186 7.79 40.17 -3.71
N ASP A 187 7.94 39.72 -4.96
CA ASP A 187 6.80 39.29 -5.75
C ASP A 187 6.29 37.90 -5.34
N GLN A 188 5.05 37.60 -5.75
CA GLN A 188 4.39 36.35 -5.38
C GLN A 188 5.09 35.10 -5.94
N GLU A 189 5.70 35.18 -7.12
CA GLU A 189 6.36 34.04 -7.77
C GLU A 189 7.70 33.74 -7.11
N THR A 190 8.49 34.76 -6.77
CA THR A 190 9.76 34.59 -6.05
C THR A 190 9.53 33.96 -4.66
N LEU A 191 8.55 34.45 -3.90
CA LEU A 191 8.23 33.89 -2.59
C LEU A 191 7.69 32.44 -2.69
N LYS A 192 6.84 32.16 -3.67
CA LYS A 192 6.38 30.79 -3.97
C LYS A 192 7.56 29.87 -4.29
N SER A 193 8.49 30.34 -5.10
CA SER A 193 9.66 29.58 -5.53
C SER A 193 10.60 29.31 -4.35
N ALA A 194 10.83 30.30 -3.48
CA ALA A 194 11.62 30.13 -2.27
C ALA A 194 11.02 29.09 -1.31
N ILE A 195 9.70 29.18 -1.06
CA ILE A 195 8.97 28.20 -0.25
C ILE A 195 9.02 26.81 -0.90
N SER A 196 8.83 26.72 -2.21
CA SER A 196 8.88 25.44 -2.94
C SER A 196 10.27 24.80 -2.87
N LEU A 197 11.34 25.61 -2.93
CA LEU A 197 12.73 25.15 -2.78
C LEU A 197 13.05 24.69 -1.35
N PHE A 198 12.41 25.30 -0.35
CA PHE A 198 12.48 24.81 1.02
C PHE A 198 11.69 23.51 1.20
N GLU A 199 10.45 23.44 0.70
CA GLU A 199 9.61 22.25 0.83
C GLU A 199 10.20 21.04 0.09
N SER A 200 10.91 21.25 -1.03
CA SER A 200 11.54 20.17 -1.79
C SER A 200 12.70 19.48 -1.08
N GLN A 201 13.26 20.07 -0.02
CA GLN A 201 14.29 19.41 0.79
C GLN A 201 13.80 18.13 1.46
N GLY A 202 12.53 18.11 1.87
CA GLY A 202 11.91 16.96 2.50
C GLY A 202 11.31 15.95 1.52
N GLU A 203 11.38 16.22 0.20
CA GLU A 203 10.81 15.38 -0.86
C GLU A 203 11.87 14.54 -1.60
N GLN A 204 13.05 14.31 -0.99
CA GLN A 204 14.05 13.42 -1.58
C GLN A 204 13.74 11.97 -1.23
N ASP A 205 13.47 11.14 -2.24
CA ASP A 205 13.37 9.70 -2.08
C ASP A 205 14.76 9.10 -1.77
N TYR A 206 14.87 8.28 -0.73
CA TYR A 206 16.11 7.59 -0.40
C TYR A 206 16.08 6.14 -0.86
N PHE A 207 17.23 5.68 -1.34
CA PHE A 207 17.40 4.34 -1.87
C PHE A 207 18.67 3.69 -1.32
N ILE A 208 18.61 2.38 -1.06
CA ILE A 208 19.79 1.54 -0.75
C ILE A 208 19.95 0.55 -1.90
N HIS A 209 21.13 0.47 -2.51
CA HIS A 209 21.34 -0.41 -3.66
C HIS A 209 21.57 -1.85 -3.21
N LYS A 210 20.74 -2.78 -3.68
CA LYS A 210 20.70 -4.21 -3.33
C LYS A 210 22.01 -4.96 -3.63
N ASP A 211 22.72 -4.58 -4.70
CA ASP A 211 24.00 -5.18 -5.12
C ASP A 211 24.98 -4.15 -5.72
N ALA A 212 25.40 -3.16 -4.91
CA ALA A 212 26.19 -2.03 -5.41
C ALA A 212 27.54 -2.46 -6.01
N GLY A 213 28.14 -3.51 -5.44
CA GLY A 213 29.45 -4.00 -5.82
C GLY A 213 29.49 -4.53 -7.25
N ASN A 214 28.57 -5.42 -7.62
CA ASN A 214 28.56 -5.99 -8.98
C ASN A 214 28.16 -4.92 -10.01
N PHE A 215 27.13 -4.12 -9.69
CA PHE A 215 26.71 -3.03 -10.56
C PHE A 215 27.86 -2.07 -10.89
N LEU A 216 28.58 -1.56 -9.88
CA LEU A 216 29.69 -0.64 -10.12
C LEU A 216 30.85 -1.30 -10.89
N LYS A 217 31.09 -2.60 -10.72
CA LYS A 217 32.12 -3.32 -11.49
C LYS A 217 31.75 -3.41 -12.97
N GLU A 218 30.48 -3.69 -13.27
CA GLU A 218 29.97 -3.70 -14.64
C GLU A 218 30.05 -2.32 -15.29
N GLN A 219 29.61 -1.28 -14.57
CA GLN A 219 29.73 0.10 -15.05
C GLN A 219 31.19 0.50 -15.28
N PHE A 220 32.09 0.13 -14.38
CA PHE A 220 33.52 0.39 -14.57
C PHE A 220 34.07 -0.35 -15.78
N HIS A 221 33.67 -1.60 -16.01
CA HIS A 221 34.10 -2.37 -17.16
C HIS A 221 33.67 -1.70 -18.48
N LEU A 222 32.43 -1.22 -18.57
CA LEU A 222 31.92 -0.47 -19.72
C LEU A 222 32.65 0.86 -19.92
N TRP A 223 32.81 1.62 -18.84
CA TRP A 223 33.53 2.90 -18.86
C TRP A 223 34.99 2.72 -19.29
N LEU A 224 35.66 1.68 -18.78
CA LEU A 224 37.03 1.35 -19.12
C LEU A 224 37.13 1.04 -20.61
N HIS A 225 36.21 0.25 -21.16
CA HIS A 225 36.16 -0.06 -22.59
C HIS A 225 35.98 1.20 -23.46
N GLN A 226 35.07 2.10 -23.10
CA GLN A 226 34.88 3.36 -23.84
C GLN A 226 36.15 4.24 -23.80
N ASN A 227 36.71 4.45 -22.62
CA ASN A 227 37.90 5.30 -22.45
C ASN A 227 39.19 4.67 -22.99
N LEU A 228 39.22 3.35 -23.18
CA LEU A 228 40.34 2.60 -23.76
C LEU A 228 40.45 2.76 -25.28
N PHE A 229 39.32 2.84 -25.98
CA PHE A 229 39.26 2.71 -27.44
C PHE A 229 38.87 3.99 -28.17
N GLU A 230 38.38 5.03 -27.48
CA GLU A 230 37.97 6.29 -28.13
C GLU A 230 39.10 7.30 -28.34
N ASN A 231 40.16 7.22 -27.54
CA ASN A 231 41.35 8.05 -27.74
C ASN A 231 42.38 7.16 -28.44
N ASP A 232 43.02 7.63 -29.52
CA ASP A 232 44.14 6.96 -30.21
C ASP A 232 45.40 6.81 -29.29
N GLU A 233 45.22 6.35 -28.04
CA GLU A 233 46.25 6.13 -27.05
C GLU A 233 47.16 5.01 -27.52
N VAL A 234 48.46 5.33 -27.65
CA VAL A 234 49.48 4.35 -28.02
C VAL A 234 49.66 3.35 -26.87
N TRP A 235 49.49 2.07 -27.17
CA TRP A 235 49.70 0.96 -26.24
C TRP A 235 51.18 0.80 -25.91
N ASN A 236 51.63 1.46 -24.83
CA ASN A 236 52.98 1.34 -24.30
C ASN A 236 52.96 0.81 -22.85
N LYS A 237 54.12 0.34 -22.34
CA LYS A 237 54.25 -0.24 -20.99
C LYS A 237 53.79 0.73 -19.89
N ASN A 238 54.02 2.03 -20.05
CA ASN A 238 53.56 3.03 -19.09
C ASN A 238 52.04 3.13 -19.07
N ASN A 239 51.38 3.21 -20.22
CA ASN A 239 49.92 3.29 -20.31
C ASN A 239 49.25 2.02 -19.79
N ILE A 240 49.77 0.83 -20.10
CA ILE A 240 49.25 -0.43 -19.54
C ILE A 240 49.37 -0.45 -18.01
N ASN A 241 50.52 -0.05 -17.47
CA ASN A 241 50.71 0.04 -16.01
C ASN A 241 49.77 1.06 -15.36
N LYS A 242 49.58 2.24 -15.98
CA LYS A 242 48.61 3.24 -15.52
C LYS A 242 47.20 2.65 -15.41
N MET A 243 46.77 1.90 -16.42
CA MET A 243 45.42 1.32 -16.45
C MET A 243 45.25 0.21 -15.43
N GLN A 244 46.27 -0.63 -15.23
CA GLN A 244 46.25 -1.63 -14.16
C GLN A 244 46.16 -0.98 -12.77
N VAL A 245 46.86 0.14 -12.55
CA VAL A 245 46.78 0.90 -11.29
C VAL A 245 45.41 1.54 -11.14
N LEU A 246 44.87 2.19 -12.18
CA LEU A 246 43.51 2.73 -12.18
C LEU A 246 42.48 1.65 -11.85
N GLN A 247 42.53 0.49 -12.53
CA GLN A 247 41.63 -0.63 -12.29
C GLN A 247 41.73 -1.16 -10.85
N LYS A 248 42.94 -1.32 -10.32
CA LYS A 248 43.15 -1.75 -8.92
C LYS A 248 42.56 -0.75 -7.93
N ILE A 249 42.81 0.54 -8.12
CA ILE A 249 42.25 1.60 -7.26
C ILE A 249 40.72 1.60 -7.37
N THR A 250 40.16 1.56 -8.57
CA THR A 250 38.71 1.57 -8.77
C THR A 250 38.03 0.36 -8.16
N TYR A 251 38.52 -0.87 -8.39
CA TYR A 251 37.91 -2.06 -7.78
C TYR A 251 38.01 -2.06 -6.26
N LYS A 252 39.08 -1.49 -5.71
CA LYS A 252 39.23 -1.34 -4.27
C LYS A 252 38.22 -0.34 -3.70
N LEU A 253 38.06 0.81 -4.36
CA LEU A 253 37.02 1.79 -4.04
C LEU A 253 35.64 1.15 -4.11
N ILE A 254 35.31 0.46 -5.20
CA ILE A 254 34.04 -0.27 -5.38
C ILE A 254 33.81 -1.28 -4.24
N SER A 255 34.84 -2.04 -3.85
CA SER A 255 34.72 -2.98 -2.73
C SER A 255 34.40 -2.27 -1.42
N LEU A 256 34.94 -1.07 -1.18
CA LEU A 256 34.65 -0.30 0.03
C LEU A 256 33.22 0.26 0.00
N PHE A 257 32.78 0.78 -1.15
CA PHE A 257 31.39 1.19 -1.36
C PHE A 257 30.41 0.03 -1.14
N SER A 258 30.67 -1.13 -1.74
CA SER A 258 29.84 -2.32 -1.62
C SER A 258 29.69 -2.77 -0.18
N ARG A 259 30.80 -2.87 0.57
CA ARG A 259 30.76 -3.23 2.00
C ARG A 259 29.88 -2.28 2.80
N PHE A 260 29.95 -0.99 2.50
CA PHE A 260 29.15 0.01 3.18
C PHE A 260 27.65 -0.14 2.86
N GLU A 261 27.29 -0.27 1.58
CA GLU A 261 25.90 -0.53 1.16
C GLU A 261 25.37 -1.85 1.72
N GLU A 262 26.19 -2.91 1.76
CA GLU A 262 25.85 -4.20 2.38
C GLU A 262 25.52 -4.06 3.87
N GLU A 263 26.26 -3.24 4.62
CA GLU A 263 25.93 -2.94 6.02
C GLU A 263 24.62 -2.16 6.14
N LEU A 264 24.34 -1.21 5.25
CA LEU A 264 23.05 -0.53 5.21
C LEU A 264 21.90 -1.50 4.90
N ILE A 265 22.08 -2.43 3.95
CA ILE A 265 21.12 -3.49 3.65
C ILE A 265 20.88 -4.34 4.91
N ARG A 266 21.94 -4.74 5.61
CA ARG A 266 21.83 -5.53 6.86
C ARG A 266 21.04 -4.80 7.93
N ILE A 267 21.31 -3.51 8.13
CA ILE A 267 20.58 -2.67 9.09
C ILE A 267 19.12 -2.50 8.66
N TRP A 268 18.89 -2.24 7.38
CA TRP A 268 17.57 -2.03 6.81
C TRP A 268 16.70 -3.28 6.95
N ASN A 269 17.22 -4.45 6.58
CA ASN A 269 16.53 -5.74 6.64
C ASN A 269 16.55 -6.38 8.04
N LYS A 270 17.19 -5.74 9.03
CA LYS A 270 17.19 -6.23 10.41
C LYS A 270 15.74 -6.30 10.92
N PRO A 271 15.28 -7.47 11.42
CA PRO A 271 13.98 -7.60 12.05
C PRO A 271 13.78 -6.52 13.12
N LYS A 272 12.59 -5.89 13.12
CA LYS A 272 12.32 -4.83 14.07
C LYS A 272 11.97 -5.41 15.43
N PHE A 273 12.43 -4.74 16.47
CA PHE A 273 12.05 -5.05 17.84
C PHE A 273 10.63 -4.54 18.09
N MET A 274 9.82 -5.37 18.73
CA MET A 274 8.52 -4.97 19.23
C MET A 274 8.71 -4.06 20.44
N LEU A 275 8.19 -2.84 20.38
CA LEU A 275 8.29 -1.88 21.47
C LEU A 275 7.12 -2.03 22.45
N ASN A 276 5.93 -2.36 21.92
CA ASN A 276 4.76 -2.59 22.74
C ASN A 276 3.87 -3.68 22.14
N ALA A 277 3.25 -4.47 23.01
CA ALA A 277 2.19 -5.41 22.69
C ALA A 277 1.04 -5.21 23.67
N ASN A 278 -0.19 -5.13 23.17
CA ASN A 278 -1.39 -5.15 24.02
C ASN A 278 -2.45 -6.01 23.37
N TYR A 279 -3.24 -6.68 24.19
CA TYR A 279 -4.28 -7.58 23.73
C TYR A 279 -5.64 -6.95 23.98
N VAL A 280 -6.54 -7.10 23.02
CA VAL A 280 -7.93 -6.70 23.18
C VAL A 280 -8.77 -7.97 23.12
N ILE A 281 -9.38 -8.34 24.25
CA ILE A 281 -10.11 -9.60 24.40
C ILE A 281 -11.50 -9.28 24.96
N THR A 282 -12.55 -9.85 24.39
CA THR A 282 -13.91 -9.62 24.90
C THR A 282 -14.16 -10.33 26.22
N ILE A 283 -15.00 -9.72 27.07
CA ILE A 283 -15.27 -10.18 28.43
C ILE A 283 -15.86 -11.59 28.44
N ASP A 284 -16.71 -11.93 27.48
CA ASP A 284 -17.29 -13.27 27.37
C ASP A 284 -16.23 -14.37 27.20
N ARG A 285 -15.17 -14.13 26.42
CA ARG A 285 -14.06 -15.07 26.26
C ARG A 285 -13.27 -15.28 27.56
N ILE A 286 -13.09 -14.22 28.34
CA ILE A 286 -12.45 -14.30 29.66
C ILE A 286 -13.38 -15.01 30.65
N ALA A 287 -14.66 -14.62 30.70
CA ALA A 287 -15.67 -15.14 31.62
C ALA A 287 -15.97 -16.63 31.41
N GLN A 288 -15.85 -17.13 30.18
CA GLN A 288 -15.97 -18.57 29.88
C GLN A 288 -14.85 -19.40 30.54
N LYS A 289 -13.68 -18.81 30.79
CA LYS A 289 -12.51 -19.48 31.38
C LYS A 289 -12.41 -19.19 32.88
N ASP A 290 -12.54 -17.93 33.28
CA ASP A 290 -12.44 -17.48 34.66
C ASP A 290 -13.32 -16.26 34.95
N GLU A 291 -14.47 -16.47 35.61
CA GLU A 291 -15.36 -15.40 36.07
C GLU A 291 -14.77 -14.57 37.21
N ASN A 292 -13.89 -15.13 38.04
CA ASN A 292 -13.27 -14.39 39.15
C ASN A 292 -12.29 -13.35 38.63
N LEU A 293 -11.57 -13.66 37.54
CA LEU A 293 -10.71 -12.68 36.87
C LEU A 293 -11.53 -11.49 36.35
N VAL A 294 -12.74 -11.72 35.82
CA VAL A 294 -13.64 -10.63 35.39
C VAL A 294 -14.03 -9.73 36.56
N ARG A 295 -14.30 -10.30 37.74
CA ARG A 295 -14.59 -9.51 38.96
C ARG A 295 -13.40 -8.66 39.39
N ARG A 296 -12.18 -9.21 39.28
CA ARG A 296 -10.95 -8.45 39.56
C ARG A 296 -10.70 -7.34 38.56
N LEU A 297 -10.95 -7.59 37.27
CA LEU A 297 -10.92 -6.55 36.23
C LEU A 297 -11.93 -5.43 36.51
N ALA A 298 -13.14 -5.78 36.96
CA ALA A 298 -14.16 -4.81 37.32
C ALA A 298 -13.79 -3.96 38.56
N ALA A 299 -13.01 -4.50 39.49
CA ALA A 299 -12.51 -3.80 40.67
C ALA A 299 -11.18 -3.05 40.45
N HIS A 300 -10.47 -3.32 39.35
CA HIS A 300 -9.14 -2.77 39.09
C HIS A 300 -9.22 -1.27 38.74
N PRO A 301 -8.30 -0.41 39.22
CA PRO A 301 -8.32 1.05 38.94
C PRO A 301 -8.39 1.41 37.44
N GLY A 302 -7.79 0.60 36.58
CA GLY A 302 -7.80 0.76 35.13
C GLY A 302 -9.18 0.63 34.47
N ILE A 303 -10.18 0.06 35.16
CA ILE A 303 -11.54 -0.09 34.62
C ILE A 303 -12.21 1.26 34.30
N GLN A 304 -11.86 2.33 35.03
CA GLN A 304 -12.42 3.65 34.76
C GLN A 304 -11.97 4.18 33.40
N LEU A 305 -10.67 4.02 33.07
CA LEU A 305 -10.14 4.37 31.76
C LEU A 305 -10.75 3.51 30.65
N GLN A 306 -10.99 2.23 30.93
CA GLN A 306 -11.66 1.32 29.99
C GLN A 306 -13.12 1.74 29.74
N LEU A 307 -13.84 2.16 30.78
CA LEU A 307 -15.22 2.65 30.71
C LEU A 307 -15.32 3.96 29.90
N GLU A 308 -14.41 4.91 30.14
CA GLU A 308 -14.28 6.12 29.33
C GLU A 308 -14.04 5.80 27.86
N GLU A 309 -13.16 4.83 27.58
CA GLU A 309 -12.93 4.36 26.22
C GLU A 309 -14.19 3.75 25.60
N TRP A 310 -14.92 2.89 26.32
CA TRP A 310 -16.17 2.30 25.82
C TRP A 310 -17.24 3.35 25.51
N ARG A 311 -17.41 4.35 26.38
CA ARG A 311 -18.33 5.48 26.14
C ARG A 311 -17.92 6.28 24.91
N LYS A 312 -16.63 6.62 24.79
CA LYS A 312 -16.08 7.32 23.60
C LYS A 312 -16.30 6.53 22.31
N LEU A 313 -16.18 5.20 22.37
CA LEU A 313 -16.43 4.31 21.24
C LEU A 313 -17.92 4.04 20.98
N LYS A 314 -18.82 4.57 21.83
CA LYS A 314 -20.27 4.30 21.80
C LYS A 314 -20.56 2.79 21.81
N LEU A 315 -19.88 2.08 22.70
CA LEU A 315 -20.13 0.67 23.02
C LEU A 315 -21.10 0.55 24.20
N VAL A 316 -21.06 1.53 25.10
CA VAL A 316 -21.99 1.68 26.22
C VAL A 316 -22.45 3.14 26.28
N ASP A 317 -23.58 3.39 26.93
CA ASP A 317 -24.07 4.73 27.20
C ASP A 317 -23.59 5.26 28.56
N ASP A 318 -23.99 6.47 28.92
CA ASP A 318 -23.61 7.11 30.19
C ASP A 318 -24.30 6.45 31.40
N SER A 319 -25.35 5.65 31.17
CA SER A 319 -26.10 4.96 32.22
C SER A 319 -25.46 3.64 32.65
N PHE A 320 -24.63 3.04 31.79
CA PHE A 320 -23.95 1.77 32.06
C PHE A 320 -23.08 1.82 33.31
N GLN A 321 -23.25 0.82 34.19
CA GLN A 321 -22.49 0.68 35.42
C GLN A 321 -21.61 -0.57 35.39
N ILE A 322 -20.44 -0.49 36.04
CA ILE A 322 -19.48 -1.61 36.10
C ILE A 322 -20.10 -2.84 36.78
N THR A 323 -21.03 -2.64 37.72
CA THR A 323 -21.77 -3.72 38.39
C THR A 323 -22.54 -4.61 37.41
N ASP A 324 -22.92 -4.08 36.24
CA ASP A 324 -23.67 -4.81 35.21
C ASP A 324 -22.83 -5.93 34.56
N LEU A 325 -21.50 -5.83 34.62
CA LEU A 325 -20.58 -6.87 34.15
C LEU A 325 -20.78 -8.19 34.92
N GLY A 326 -21.14 -8.13 36.20
CA GLY A 326 -21.29 -9.30 37.07
C GLY A 326 -22.52 -10.16 36.78
N LEU A 327 -23.59 -9.57 36.23
CA LEU A 327 -24.88 -10.26 36.02
C LEU A 327 -24.93 -11.06 34.71
N SER A 328 -24.05 -10.76 33.74
CA SER A 328 -24.09 -11.35 32.39
C SER A 328 -22.74 -11.48 31.70
N ALA A 329 -21.63 -11.57 32.46
CA ALA A 329 -20.26 -11.61 31.95
C ALA A 329 -20.06 -12.56 30.74
N LYS A 330 -20.62 -13.78 30.81
CA LYS A 330 -20.55 -14.79 29.75
C LYS A 330 -21.24 -14.42 28.43
N ASN A 331 -22.11 -13.42 28.43
CA ASN A 331 -22.79 -12.89 27.24
C ASN A 331 -22.32 -11.47 26.88
N CYS A 332 -21.36 -10.93 27.63
CA CYS A 332 -20.86 -9.57 27.49
C CYS A 332 -19.69 -9.55 26.50
N ILE A 333 -19.95 -9.04 25.30
CA ILE A 333 -18.92 -8.94 24.25
C ILE A 333 -18.12 -7.64 24.30
N LEU A 334 -18.13 -6.91 25.42
CA LEU A 334 -17.36 -5.67 25.53
C LEU A 334 -15.85 -6.01 25.51
N PRO A 335 -15.02 -5.28 24.73
CA PRO A 335 -13.59 -5.56 24.61
C PRO A 335 -12.79 -4.96 25.76
N ILE A 336 -11.99 -5.76 26.45
CA ILE A 336 -10.99 -5.31 27.44
C ILE A 336 -9.65 -5.14 26.73
N ASP A 337 -9.02 -3.98 26.88
CA ASP A 337 -7.66 -3.71 26.38
C ASP A 337 -6.65 -3.80 27.52
N THR A 338 -5.70 -4.74 27.42
CA THR A 338 -4.69 -4.98 28.46
C THR A 338 -3.77 -3.79 28.70
N LYS A 339 -3.75 -2.78 27.82
CA LYS A 339 -2.99 -1.53 28.06
C LYS A 339 -3.38 -0.83 29.37
N TYR A 340 -4.60 -1.04 29.87
CA TYR A 340 -5.08 -0.48 31.14
C TYR A 340 -4.93 -1.44 32.34
N PHE A 341 -4.49 -2.68 32.10
CA PHE A 341 -4.45 -3.76 33.09
C PHE A 341 -3.12 -4.53 32.97
N LYS A 342 -2.00 -3.81 32.87
CA LYS A 342 -0.67 -4.41 32.62
C LYS A 342 -0.20 -5.37 33.70
N ASP A 343 -0.64 -5.15 34.93
CA ASP A 343 -0.43 -6.03 36.09
C ASP A 343 -1.20 -7.36 35.97
N LEU A 344 -2.37 -7.36 35.32
CA LEU A 344 -3.20 -8.55 35.08
C LEU A 344 -2.99 -9.19 33.71
N GLU A 345 -2.19 -8.58 32.82
CA GLU A 345 -2.02 -9.05 31.44
C GLU A 345 -1.57 -10.50 31.38
N THR A 346 -0.51 -10.88 32.11
CA THR A 346 0.02 -12.26 32.11
C THR A 346 -1.04 -13.27 32.53
N GLU A 347 -1.88 -12.93 33.52
CA GLU A 347 -2.94 -13.80 34.01
C GLU A 347 -4.09 -13.94 33.01
N ILE A 348 -4.47 -12.85 32.33
CA ILE A 348 -5.43 -12.89 31.22
C ILE A 348 -4.89 -13.80 30.10
N LEU A 349 -3.62 -13.66 29.74
CA LEU A 349 -3.02 -14.42 28.65
C LEU A 349 -2.85 -15.90 28.99
N SER A 350 -2.55 -16.24 30.25
CA SER A 350 -2.42 -17.62 30.70
C SER A 350 -3.74 -18.41 30.68
N LEU A 351 -4.89 -17.74 30.47
CA LEU A 351 -6.17 -18.42 30.22
C LEU A 351 -6.21 -19.13 28.85
N PHE A 352 -5.23 -18.87 27.97
CA PHE A 352 -5.21 -19.36 26.59
C PHE A 352 -3.90 -20.12 26.29
N ASP A 353 -3.94 -21.45 26.30
CA ASP A 353 -2.76 -22.32 26.08
C ASP A 353 -2.07 -22.07 24.72
N HIS A 354 -2.86 -21.82 23.67
CA HIS A 354 -2.39 -21.52 22.33
C HIS A 354 -2.89 -20.14 21.88
N LEU A 355 -2.47 -19.10 22.59
CA LEU A 355 -2.93 -17.72 22.39
C LEU A 355 -3.00 -17.30 20.91
N ASP A 356 -1.94 -17.56 20.14
CA ASP A 356 -1.89 -17.25 18.70
C ASP A 356 -3.03 -17.86 17.88
N GLU A 357 -3.46 -19.07 18.26
CA GLU A 357 -4.55 -19.78 17.58
C GLU A 357 -5.93 -19.29 18.04
N GLN A 358 -6.00 -18.72 19.24
CA GLN A 358 -7.23 -18.18 19.83
C GLN A 358 -7.47 -16.71 19.42
N LEU A 359 -6.43 -16.01 18.97
CA LEU A 359 -6.55 -14.65 18.45
C LEU A 359 -7.24 -14.64 17.09
N ASP A 360 -8.22 -13.75 16.92
CA ASP A 360 -8.84 -13.53 15.62
C ASP A 360 -7.96 -12.64 14.73
N GLY A 361 -7.17 -11.73 15.32
CA GLY A 361 -6.46 -10.72 14.54
C GLY A 361 -5.15 -10.19 15.10
N TRP A 362 -4.28 -9.73 14.19
CA TRP A 362 -3.05 -9.01 14.48
C TRP A 362 -3.12 -7.62 13.84
N LEU A 363 -2.99 -6.57 14.65
CA LEU A 363 -3.00 -5.19 14.21
C LEU A 363 -1.65 -4.53 14.52
N ILE A 364 -0.85 -4.26 13.48
CA ILE A 364 0.56 -3.88 13.60
C ILE A 364 0.73 -2.42 13.18
N LYS A 365 1.22 -1.58 14.10
CA LYS A 365 1.62 -0.19 13.82
C LYS A 365 3.07 -0.13 13.38
N SER A 366 3.34 -0.28 12.09
CA SER A 366 4.70 -0.22 11.57
C SER A 366 4.73 0.10 10.08
N GLU A 367 5.91 0.47 9.60
CA GLU A 367 6.19 0.56 8.17
C GLU A 367 6.00 -0.85 7.57
N ASN A 368 5.21 -0.96 6.51
CA ASN A 368 4.70 -2.25 6.05
C ASN A 368 5.77 -3.15 5.42
N TYR A 369 6.81 -2.63 4.78
CA TYR A 369 7.93 -3.47 4.34
C TYR A 369 8.64 -4.12 5.55
N GLN A 370 8.89 -3.33 6.60
CA GLN A 370 9.55 -3.82 7.81
C GLN A 370 8.68 -4.81 8.59
N ALA A 371 7.38 -4.52 8.70
CA ALA A 371 6.42 -5.42 9.33
C ALA A 371 6.36 -6.78 8.61
N LEU A 372 6.23 -6.76 7.28
CA LEU A 372 6.15 -7.97 6.47
C LEU A 372 7.40 -8.85 6.65
N ASN A 373 8.60 -8.27 6.55
CA ASN A 373 9.84 -9.03 6.75
C ASN A 373 9.97 -9.59 8.18
N THR A 374 9.53 -8.84 9.19
CA THR A 374 9.61 -9.26 10.60
C THR A 374 8.67 -10.44 10.88
N ILE A 375 7.45 -10.43 10.34
CA ILE A 375 6.44 -11.47 10.59
C ILE A 375 6.50 -12.64 9.59
N LEU A 376 7.28 -12.50 8.50
CA LEU A 376 7.40 -13.51 7.44
C LEU A 376 7.73 -14.91 7.98
N PRO A 377 8.71 -15.11 8.88
CA PRO A 377 9.03 -16.46 9.37
C PRO A 377 7.84 -17.16 10.03
N LYS A 378 6.91 -16.40 10.63
CA LYS A 378 5.73 -16.93 11.33
C LYS A 378 4.56 -17.23 10.37
N PHE A 379 4.36 -16.39 9.37
CA PHE A 379 3.18 -16.47 8.47
C PHE A 379 3.49 -16.96 7.06
N LYS A 380 4.73 -17.40 6.80
CA LYS A 380 5.12 -18.03 5.54
C LYS A 380 4.17 -19.17 5.18
N ASP A 381 3.66 -19.17 3.96
CA ASP A 381 2.74 -20.17 3.42
C ASP A 381 1.41 -20.35 4.19
N ARG A 382 0.95 -19.36 4.96
CA ARG A 382 -0.28 -19.45 5.78
C ARG A 382 -1.43 -18.55 5.36
N VAL A 383 -1.17 -17.45 4.67
CA VAL A 383 -2.20 -16.46 4.30
C VAL A 383 -3.05 -16.98 3.15
N GLN A 384 -4.38 -16.95 3.28
CA GLN A 384 -5.31 -17.38 2.24
C GLN A 384 -5.65 -16.23 1.28
N VAL A 385 -5.92 -15.03 1.80
CA VAL A 385 -6.30 -13.88 0.97
C VAL A 385 -5.52 -12.65 1.37
N ILE A 386 -4.94 -11.98 0.40
CA ILE A 386 -4.39 -10.62 0.56
C ILE A 386 -5.29 -9.66 -0.21
N TYR A 387 -5.77 -8.60 0.46
CA TYR A 387 -6.42 -7.48 -0.20
C TYR A 387 -5.63 -6.22 0.13
N ILE A 388 -5.21 -5.48 -0.90
CA ILE A 388 -4.49 -4.22 -0.72
C ILE A 388 -5.05 -3.13 -1.63
N ASP A 389 -5.07 -1.92 -1.09
CA ASP A 389 -5.40 -0.68 -1.80
C ASP A 389 -4.23 0.30 -1.67
N PRO A 390 -3.14 0.07 -2.44
CA PRO A 390 -1.95 0.90 -2.36
C PRO A 390 -2.23 2.36 -2.73
N PRO A 391 -1.36 3.30 -2.31
CA PRO A 391 -1.49 4.70 -2.70
C PRO A 391 -1.51 4.83 -4.23
N PHE A 392 -2.49 5.51 -4.80
CA PHE A 392 -2.52 5.75 -6.25
C PHE A 392 -1.44 6.74 -6.65
N ASN A 393 -0.67 6.42 -7.69
CA ASN A 393 0.33 7.35 -8.21
C ASN A 393 -0.37 8.53 -8.89
N ARG A 394 -0.35 9.71 -8.27
CA ARG A 394 -1.06 10.90 -8.75
C ARG A 394 -0.13 12.11 -8.71
N GLU A 395 -0.08 12.85 -9.81
CA GLU A 395 0.74 14.06 -9.97
C GLU A 395 0.41 15.20 -8.98
N GLN A 396 -0.74 15.15 -8.29
CA GLN A 396 -1.17 16.17 -7.32
C GLN A 396 -1.52 15.53 -5.97
N GLU A 397 -1.03 16.13 -4.87
CA GLU A 397 -1.37 15.74 -3.51
C GLU A 397 -2.84 16.06 -3.18
N PRO A 398 -3.72 15.08 -2.93
CA PRO A 398 -5.13 15.34 -2.66
C PRO A 398 -5.40 15.63 -1.17
N GLY A 399 -4.36 15.93 -0.38
CA GLY A 399 -4.48 16.10 1.07
C GLY A 399 -4.65 14.78 1.85
N TYR A 400 -3.98 13.71 1.41
CA TYR A 400 -4.01 12.40 2.08
C TYR A 400 -2.84 12.18 3.05
N SER A 401 -2.94 11.14 3.90
CA SER A 401 -1.95 10.83 4.94
C SER A 401 -0.60 10.27 4.44
N TYR A 402 -0.52 9.98 3.14
CA TYR A 402 0.66 9.43 2.49
C TYR A 402 1.00 10.27 1.24
N SER A 403 2.29 10.35 0.89
CA SER A 403 2.73 10.96 -0.37
C SER A 403 2.11 10.19 -1.54
N VAL A 404 1.67 10.91 -2.58
CA VAL A 404 1.15 10.34 -3.83
C VAL A 404 1.93 10.76 -5.06
N LYS A 405 2.91 11.67 -4.90
CA LYS A 405 3.76 12.19 -5.97
C LYS A 405 4.99 11.31 -6.12
N TYR A 406 4.81 10.04 -6.43
CA TYR A 406 5.94 9.20 -6.73
C TYR A 406 6.28 9.36 -8.22
N LYS A 407 7.57 9.38 -8.55
CA LYS A 407 7.96 9.00 -9.92
C LYS A 407 7.54 7.53 -10.11
N ASP A 408 7.06 7.18 -11.30
CA ASP A 408 6.53 5.82 -11.58
C ASP A 408 7.49 4.72 -11.11
N ALA A 409 8.79 4.89 -11.36
CA ALA A 409 9.85 4.00 -10.92
C ALA A 409 9.96 3.83 -9.38
N SER A 410 9.88 4.93 -8.61
CA SER A 410 9.85 4.90 -7.13
C SER A 410 8.62 4.16 -6.61
N TRP A 411 7.46 4.39 -7.23
CA TRP A 411 6.20 3.76 -6.85
C TRP A 411 6.20 2.25 -7.08
N ILE A 412 6.68 1.82 -8.25
CA ILE A 412 6.81 0.41 -8.61
C ILE A 412 7.75 -0.29 -7.63
N THR A 413 8.89 0.32 -7.31
CA THR A 413 9.87 -0.23 -6.35
C THR A 413 9.29 -0.35 -4.94
N LEU A 414 8.47 0.62 -4.52
CA LEU A 414 7.74 0.55 -3.25
C LEU A 414 6.82 -0.68 -3.23
N LEU A 415 6.04 -0.90 -4.28
CA LEU A 415 5.14 -2.05 -4.38
C LEU A 415 5.89 -3.37 -4.47
N GLU A 416 6.92 -3.46 -5.31
CA GLU A 416 7.72 -4.66 -5.52
C GLU A 416 8.27 -5.20 -4.19
N ASN A 417 8.92 -4.33 -3.42
CA ASN A 417 9.55 -4.69 -2.16
C ASN A 417 8.54 -5.27 -1.14
N ARG A 418 7.23 -4.96 -1.26
CA ARG A 418 6.16 -5.48 -0.39
C ARG A 418 5.46 -6.71 -0.98
N LEU A 419 5.27 -6.73 -2.29
CA LEU A 419 4.62 -7.83 -3.00
C LEU A 419 5.47 -9.11 -2.96
N GLN A 420 6.81 -9.00 -2.99
CA GLN A 420 7.71 -10.15 -2.86
C GLN A 420 7.54 -10.94 -1.54
N PRO A 421 7.65 -10.33 -0.34
CA PRO A 421 7.39 -11.06 0.91
C PRO A 421 5.91 -11.45 1.05
N ALA A 422 4.98 -10.63 0.57
CA ALA A 422 3.55 -10.96 0.57
C ALA A 422 3.25 -12.25 -0.22
N ARG A 423 3.90 -12.46 -1.37
CA ARG A 423 3.81 -13.71 -2.14
C ARG A 423 4.28 -14.93 -1.34
N GLN A 424 5.34 -14.80 -0.54
CA GLN A 424 5.86 -15.88 0.29
C GLN A 424 4.94 -16.20 1.48
N MET A 425 4.13 -15.25 1.93
CA MET A 425 3.16 -15.48 3.01
C MET A 425 1.90 -16.23 2.53
N LEU A 426 1.54 -16.12 1.25
CA LEU A 426 0.39 -16.84 0.72
C LEU A 426 0.60 -18.35 0.77
N ASN A 427 -0.44 -19.11 1.11
CA ASN A 427 -0.45 -20.56 0.89
C ASN A 427 -0.60 -20.90 -0.61
N ASN A 428 -0.48 -22.17 -1.00
CA ASN A 428 -0.47 -22.57 -2.42
C ASN A 428 -1.78 -22.26 -3.16
N THR A 429 -2.91 -22.31 -2.46
CA THR A 429 -4.23 -21.91 -2.97
C THR A 429 -4.55 -20.43 -2.78
N GLY A 430 -3.62 -19.69 -2.18
CA GLY A 430 -3.80 -18.33 -1.72
C GLY A 430 -3.92 -17.34 -2.86
N CYS A 431 -4.67 -16.28 -2.61
CA CYS A 431 -5.07 -15.29 -3.60
C CYS A 431 -4.71 -13.87 -3.15
N ILE A 432 -4.40 -12.99 -4.10
CA ILE A 432 -4.16 -11.58 -3.85
C ILE A 432 -5.01 -10.71 -4.77
N PHE A 433 -5.57 -9.65 -4.19
CA PHE A 433 -6.36 -8.62 -4.85
C PHE A 433 -5.68 -7.27 -4.66
N VAL A 434 -5.31 -6.63 -5.77
CA VAL A 434 -4.64 -5.32 -5.77
C VAL A 434 -5.52 -4.30 -6.48
N ARG A 435 -5.97 -3.28 -5.76
CA ARG A 435 -6.77 -2.19 -6.33
C ARG A 435 -5.85 -1.17 -7.00
N CYS A 436 -6.24 -0.67 -8.18
CA CYS A 436 -5.51 0.32 -8.94
C CYS A 436 -6.47 1.30 -9.63
N ASP A 437 -6.10 2.58 -9.66
CA ASP A 437 -6.76 3.53 -10.55
C ASP A 437 -6.20 3.45 -11.98
N TYR A 438 -6.83 4.20 -12.89
CA TYR A 438 -6.48 4.21 -14.31
C TYR A 438 -5.07 4.71 -14.64
N ASN A 439 -4.36 5.33 -13.69
CA ASN A 439 -3.00 5.82 -13.91
C ASN A 439 -1.96 4.71 -13.68
N GLY A 440 -2.13 3.92 -12.61
CA GLY A 440 -1.14 2.93 -12.18
C GLY A 440 -1.41 1.50 -12.65
N ASN A 441 -2.55 1.23 -13.28
CA ASN A 441 -3.00 -0.14 -13.56
C ASN A 441 -2.03 -0.93 -14.47
N MET A 442 -1.47 -0.30 -15.51
CA MET A 442 -0.52 -0.94 -16.43
C MET A 442 0.74 -1.41 -15.69
N TYR A 443 1.31 -0.54 -14.84
CA TYR A 443 2.52 -0.84 -14.09
C TYR A 443 2.31 -1.96 -13.07
N VAL A 444 1.19 -1.91 -12.33
CA VAL A 444 0.86 -2.97 -11.36
C VAL A 444 0.65 -4.29 -12.07
N ARG A 445 -0.01 -4.29 -13.23
CA ARG A 445 -0.24 -5.51 -14.00
C ARG A 445 1.09 -6.20 -14.37
N LEU A 446 2.03 -5.46 -14.94
CA LEU A 446 3.34 -5.99 -15.33
C LEU A 446 4.14 -6.47 -14.11
N LEU A 447 4.14 -5.68 -13.03
CA LEU A 447 4.82 -6.05 -11.79
C LEU A 447 4.24 -7.34 -11.18
N MET A 448 2.91 -7.49 -11.19
CA MET A 448 2.24 -8.68 -10.70
C MET A 448 2.53 -9.89 -11.58
N ASP A 449 2.57 -9.75 -12.91
CA ASP A 449 2.99 -10.83 -13.82
C ASP A 449 4.43 -11.27 -13.55
N GLN A 450 5.36 -10.35 -13.27
CA GLN A 450 6.75 -10.67 -12.91
C GLN A 450 6.85 -11.43 -11.57
N ILE A 451 6.11 -10.99 -10.54
CA ILE A 451 6.22 -11.57 -9.19
C ILE A 451 5.43 -12.89 -9.06
N PHE A 452 4.22 -12.93 -9.61
CA PHE A 452 3.31 -14.07 -9.43
C PHE A 452 3.32 -15.04 -10.61
N GLY A 453 3.85 -14.65 -11.77
CA GLY A 453 3.74 -15.40 -13.02
C GLY A 453 2.46 -15.04 -13.79
N GLN A 454 2.59 -14.78 -15.08
CA GLN A 454 1.48 -14.41 -15.97
C GLN A 454 0.38 -15.49 -16.00
N GLU A 455 0.77 -16.76 -15.88
CA GLU A 455 -0.13 -17.92 -15.81
C GLU A 455 -1.00 -17.96 -14.55
N ASN A 456 -0.59 -17.23 -13.50
CA ASN A 456 -1.32 -17.15 -12.24
C ASN A 456 -2.26 -15.94 -12.17
N PHE A 457 -2.29 -15.10 -13.20
CA PHE A 457 -3.35 -14.11 -13.38
C PHE A 457 -4.71 -14.79 -13.55
N LYS A 458 -5.72 -14.35 -12.79
CA LYS A 458 -7.08 -14.89 -12.90
C LYS A 458 -7.98 -13.94 -13.65
N ASN A 459 -8.15 -12.73 -13.15
CA ASN A 459 -9.06 -11.74 -13.72
C ASN A 459 -8.63 -10.32 -13.40
N GLU A 460 -8.96 -9.40 -14.31
CA GLU A 460 -9.08 -7.99 -13.99
C GLU A 460 -10.55 -7.76 -13.65
N VAL A 461 -10.82 -7.42 -12.39
CA VAL A 461 -12.17 -7.16 -11.90
C VAL A 461 -12.43 -5.67 -11.98
N ILE A 462 -13.51 -5.29 -12.67
CA ILE A 462 -13.90 -3.90 -12.88
C ILE A 462 -14.83 -3.46 -11.75
N ILE A 463 -14.43 -2.43 -11.01
CA ILE A 463 -15.20 -1.88 -9.90
C ILE A 463 -15.64 -0.44 -10.21
N LYS A 464 -16.83 -0.07 -9.75
CA LYS A 464 -17.37 1.27 -9.99
C LYS A 464 -16.66 2.30 -9.12
N ARG A 465 -16.15 3.38 -9.71
CA ARG A 465 -15.60 4.51 -8.95
C ARG A 465 -16.74 5.30 -8.29
N SER A 466 -16.62 5.67 -7.02
CA SER A 466 -17.64 6.44 -6.32
C SER A 466 -17.55 7.95 -6.62
N GLY A 467 -18.68 8.65 -6.55
CA GLY A 467 -18.75 10.12 -6.56
C GLY A 467 -19.37 10.70 -7.83
N ILE A 468 -19.84 11.95 -7.74
CA ILE A 468 -20.33 12.71 -8.89
C ILE A 468 -19.11 13.15 -9.70
N GLN A 469 -18.95 12.59 -10.90
CA GLN A 469 -17.87 12.96 -11.80
C GLN A 469 -18.15 14.37 -12.36
N LYS A 470 -17.20 15.29 -12.15
CA LYS A 470 -17.29 16.65 -12.69
C LYS A 470 -16.63 16.69 -14.08
N GLN A 471 -17.26 17.45 -14.98
CA GLN A 471 -16.93 17.64 -16.40
C GLN A 471 -15.47 17.38 -16.79
N ALA A 472 -15.28 16.67 -17.90
CA ALA A 472 -14.00 16.56 -18.59
C ALA A 472 -14.10 17.30 -19.92
N LYS A 473 -13.14 18.19 -20.19
CA LYS A 473 -13.17 19.04 -21.40
C LYS A 473 -12.78 18.26 -22.68
N ASN A 474 -11.88 17.28 -22.57
CA ASN A 474 -11.28 16.58 -23.72
C ASN A 474 -11.20 15.05 -23.56
N ARG A 475 -11.97 14.45 -22.65
CA ARG A 475 -11.97 12.98 -22.42
C ARG A 475 -13.27 12.51 -21.81
N LEU A 476 -13.53 11.20 -21.86
CA LEU A 476 -14.60 10.59 -21.10
C LEU A 476 -14.27 10.62 -19.60
N LEU A 477 -15.32 10.67 -18.78
CA LEU A 477 -15.19 10.61 -17.33
C LEU A 477 -14.83 9.18 -16.91
N VAL A 478 -13.85 9.03 -16.03
CA VAL A 478 -13.33 7.71 -15.60
C VAL A 478 -14.26 7.06 -14.58
N ALA A 479 -15.11 6.15 -15.04
CA ALA A 479 -16.20 5.54 -14.26
C ALA A 479 -15.78 4.33 -13.40
N THR A 480 -14.63 3.75 -13.68
CA THR A 480 -14.21 2.47 -13.09
C THR A 480 -12.76 2.50 -12.66
N ASP A 481 -12.44 1.68 -11.67
CA ASP A 481 -11.08 1.32 -11.27
C ASP A 481 -10.88 -0.19 -11.52
N SER A 482 -9.63 -0.64 -11.54
CA SER A 482 -9.26 -2.06 -11.74
C SER A 482 -8.91 -2.71 -10.40
N LEU A 483 -9.33 -3.95 -10.22
CA LEU A 483 -8.96 -4.82 -9.11
C LEU A 483 -8.33 -6.09 -9.69
N PHE A 484 -7.00 -6.17 -9.65
CA PHE A 484 -6.27 -7.32 -10.20
C PHE A 484 -6.32 -8.50 -9.25
N PHE A 485 -6.74 -9.66 -9.77
CA PHE A 485 -6.82 -10.92 -9.03
C PHE A 485 -5.76 -11.90 -9.54
N TYR A 486 -4.84 -12.27 -8.66
CA TYR A 486 -3.83 -13.32 -8.88
C TYR A 486 -3.95 -14.42 -7.82
N SER A 487 -3.49 -15.62 -8.15
CA SER A 487 -3.19 -16.66 -7.17
C SER A 487 -1.68 -16.82 -6.98
N LYS A 488 -1.27 -17.48 -5.90
CA LYS A 488 0.14 -17.83 -5.72
C LYS A 488 0.61 -18.86 -6.76
N THR A 489 -0.24 -19.85 -7.03
CA THR A 489 0.01 -20.95 -7.98
C THR A 489 -1.25 -21.24 -8.80
N GLY A 490 -1.17 -22.13 -9.79
CA GLY A 490 -2.32 -22.56 -10.58
C GLY A 490 -3.47 -23.20 -9.77
N GLU A 491 -3.22 -23.58 -8.51
CA GLU A 491 -4.20 -24.24 -7.63
C GLU A 491 -5.26 -23.28 -7.08
N GLY A 492 -4.92 -22.00 -6.91
CA GLY A 492 -5.85 -21.00 -6.38
C GLY A 492 -7.01 -20.73 -7.35
N LYS A 493 -8.24 -21.01 -6.91
CA LYS A 493 -9.46 -20.90 -7.74
C LYS A 493 -10.58 -20.17 -7.01
N PRO A 494 -11.32 -19.29 -7.69
CA PRO A 494 -12.48 -18.62 -7.11
C PRO A 494 -13.64 -19.60 -6.93
N LYS A 495 -14.38 -19.43 -5.83
CA LYS A 495 -15.60 -20.18 -5.52
C LYS A 495 -16.71 -19.80 -6.50
N GLY A 496 -17.61 -20.75 -6.77
CA GLY A 496 -18.81 -20.53 -7.56
C GLY A 496 -19.89 -19.79 -6.77
N ILE A 497 -19.78 -18.47 -6.68
CA ILE A 497 -20.79 -17.62 -6.01
C ILE A 497 -21.78 -17.11 -7.04
N TYR A 498 -23.03 -17.03 -6.60
CA TYR A 498 -24.14 -16.56 -7.42
C TYR A 498 -24.79 -15.34 -6.77
N GLU A 499 -25.04 -14.31 -7.56
CA GLU A 499 -25.86 -13.17 -7.16
C GLU A 499 -27.30 -13.36 -7.68
N PRO A 500 -28.31 -13.04 -6.87
CA PRO A 500 -29.70 -13.07 -7.32
C PRO A 500 -29.89 -12.03 -8.43
N ARG A 501 -30.58 -12.40 -9.50
CA ARG A 501 -31.01 -11.47 -10.53
C ARG A 501 -32.44 -11.03 -10.23
N ASN A 502 -32.64 -9.73 -10.03
CA ASN A 502 -33.98 -9.16 -10.01
C ASN A 502 -34.45 -8.93 -11.45
N THR A 503 -34.86 -10.00 -12.10
CA THR A 503 -35.40 -9.93 -13.46
C THR A 503 -36.60 -10.85 -13.52
N GLY A 504 -37.66 -10.37 -14.18
CA GLY A 504 -38.88 -11.12 -14.37
C GLY A 504 -38.69 -12.37 -15.23
N TRP A 505 -39.83 -12.94 -15.60
CA TRP A 505 -39.90 -14.05 -16.53
C TRP A 505 -39.47 -13.60 -17.93
N LEU A 506 -38.58 -14.38 -18.54
CA LEU A 506 -38.03 -14.15 -19.88
C LEU A 506 -38.64 -15.16 -20.85
N TYR A 507 -38.76 -14.78 -22.12
CA TYR A 507 -39.08 -15.76 -23.16
C TYR A 507 -37.97 -16.81 -23.30
N PHE A 508 -38.32 -17.97 -23.85
CA PHE A 508 -37.33 -19.00 -24.17
C PHE A 508 -36.25 -18.44 -25.11
N VAL A 509 -34.99 -18.57 -24.71
CA VAL A 509 -33.85 -18.01 -25.43
C VAL A 509 -33.58 -18.80 -26.71
N HIS A 510 -33.49 -18.11 -27.85
CA HIS A 510 -33.17 -18.70 -29.15
C HIS A 510 -32.12 -17.88 -29.92
N TYR A 511 -31.20 -18.56 -30.59
CA TYR A 511 -30.11 -17.94 -31.35
C TYR A 511 -30.28 -18.15 -32.86
N PRO A 512 -29.73 -17.25 -33.71
CA PRO A 512 -29.77 -17.42 -35.16
C PRO A 512 -29.10 -18.74 -35.63
N GLY A 513 -29.58 -19.28 -36.75
CA GLY A 513 -29.08 -20.49 -37.39
C GLY A 513 -29.88 -21.74 -37.03
N VAL A 514 -29.97 -22.69 -37.96
CA VAL A 514 -30.64 -23.99 -37.76
C VAL A 514 -29.60 -25.05 -37.42
N ARG A 515 -29.78 -25.78 -36.32
CA ARG A 515 -28.91 -26.91 -35.93
C ARG A 515 -29.64 -28.24 -36.11
N LYS A 516 -28.94 -29.27 -36.61
CA LYS A 516 -29.50 -30.62 -36.78
C LYS A 516 -29.82 -31.27 -35.43
N SER A 517 -28.88 -31.21 -34.50
CA SER A 517 -29.11 -31.49 -33.08
C SER A 517 -29.73 -30.25 -32.44
N ASN A 518 -30.78 -30.40 -31.61
CA ASN A 518 -31.39 -29.33 -30.79
C ASN A 518 -32.59 -28.57 -31.40
N LYS A 519 -33.36 -29.20 -32.31
CA LYS A 519 -34.54 -28.60 -32.95
C LYS A 519 -35.67 -28.32 -31.94
N GLU A 520 -36.21 -29.34 -31.30
CA GLU A 520 -37.43 -29.23 -30.48
C GLU A 520 -37.17 -29.25 -28.97
N ARG A 521 -38.09 -28.71 -28.17
CA ARG A 521 -38.12 -28.90 -26.71
C ARG A 521 -39.45 -29.42 -26.23
N LEU A 522 -39.41 -30.38 -25.32
CA LEU A 522 -40.59 -30.88 -24.64
C LEU A 522 -40.75 -30.16 -23.31
N VAL A 523 -41.85 -29.43 -23.13
CA VAL A 523 -42.15 -28.72 -21.88
C VAL A 523 -43.62 -28.91 -21.56
N PHE A 524 -43.92 -29.41 -20.35
CA PHE A 524 -45.31 -29.70 -19.92
C PHE A 524 -46.10 -30.55 -20.93
N GLY A 525 -45.45 -31.51 -21.60
CA GLY A 525 -46.09 -32.35 -22.61
C GLY A 525 -46.30 -31.70 -23.97
N CYS A 526 -45.95 -30.42 -24.15
CA CYS A 526 -46.00 -29.72 -25.44
C CYS A 526 -44.63 -29.70 -26.12
N VAL A 527 -44.62 -29.92 -27.43
CA VAL A 527 -43.42 -29.77 -28.27
C VAL A 527 -43.29 -28.32 -28.73
N LEU A 528 -42.17 -27.68 -28.39
CA LEU A 528 -41.86 -26.30 -28.73
C LEU A 528 -40.83 -26.26 -29.85
N GLU A 529 -41.25 -25.70 -30.98
CA GLU A 529 -40.39 -25.39 -32.12
C GLU A 529 -39.77 -23.99 -31.98
N PRO A 530 -38.48 -23.80 -32.32
CA PRO A 530 -37.85 -22.50 -32.31
C PRO A 530 -38.41 -21.67 -33.48
N PRO A 531 -38.35 -20.33 -33.40
CA PRO A 531 -38.72 -19.48 -34.54
C PRO A 531 -37.93 -19.83 -35.80
N GLN A 532 -38.53 -19.59 -36.96
CA GLN A 532 -37.94 -19.90 -38.26
C GLN A 532 -36.51 -19.32 -38.39
N GLY A 533 -35.58 -20.16 -38.84
CA GLY A 533 -34.16 -19.78 -38.99
C GLY A 533 -33.37 -19.70 -37.68
N ARG A 534 -33.93 -20.16 -36.55
CA ARG A 534 -33.29 -20.14 -35.22
C ARG A 534 -33.24 -21.54 -34.60
N HIS A 535 -32.48 -21.65 -33.52
CA HIS A 535 -32.46 -22.83 -32.65
C HIS A 535 -32.54 -22.39 -31.19
N TRP A 536 -33.06 -23.27 -30.35
CA TRP A 536 -33.14 -23.05 -28.91
C TRP A 536 -31.75 -22.99 -28.26
N GLY A 537 -31.54 -22.02 -27.37
CA GLY A 537 -30.28 -21.80 -26.66
C GLY A 537 -30.03 -22.74 -25.48
N LEU A 538 -31.08 -23.32 -24.90
CA LEU A 538 -31.01 -24.18 -23.72
C LEU A 538 -31.24 -25.64 -24.08
N LYS A 539 -30.41 -26.57 -23.61
CA LYS A 539 -30.61 -28.03 -23.83
C LYS A 539 -31.82 -28.55 -23.05
N GLN A 540 -32.42 -29.66 -23.50
CA GLN A 540 -33.56 -30.31 -22.84
C GLN A 540 -33.28 -30.62 -21.36
N GLU A 541 -32.16 -31.25 -21.05
CA GLU A 541 -31.74 -31.60 -19.67
C GLU A 541 -31.70 -30.40 -18.70
N LEU A 542 -31.42 -29.19 -19.21
CA LEU A 542 -31.42 -27.99 -18.39
C LEU A 542 -32.84 -27.48 -18.13
N ILE A 543 -33.71 -27.59 -19.13
CA ILE A 543 -35.13 -27.25 -19.02
C ILE A 543 -35.81 -28.18 -18.02
N ASP A 544 -35.55 -29.49 -18.08
CA ASP A 544 -36.12 -30.46 -17.14
C ASP A 544 -35.74 -30.12 -15.69
N ARG A 545 -34.45 -29.87 -15.44
CA ARG A 545 -33.97 -29.42 -14.11
C ARG A 545 -34.56 -28.08 -13.67
N TRP A 546 -34.94 -27.21 -14.59
CA TRP A 546 -35.55 -25.91 -14.28
C TRP A 546 -37.05 -26.03 -14.05
N VAL A 547 -37.74 -26.97 -14.69
CA VAL A 547 -39.13 -27.31 -14.39
C VAL A 547 -39.25 -27.76 -12.92
N ASP A 548 -38.36 -28.64 -12.46
CA ASP A 548 -38.33 -29.11 -11.06
C ASP A 548 -38.15 -27.96 -10.05
N LYS A 549 -37.37 -26.94 -10.43
CA LYS A 549 -37.12 -25.74 -9.62
C LYS A 549 -38.22 -24.69 -9.71
N GLY A 550 -39.26 -24.90 -10.53
CA GLY A 550 -40.29 -23.91 -10.81
C GLY A 550 -39.74 -22.66 -11.54
N TRP A 551 -38.70 -22.84 -12.35
CA TRP A 551 -38.06 -21.79 -13.17
C TRP A 551 -38.52 -21.82 -14.63
N VAL A 552 -39.47 -22.69 -14.96
CA VAL A 552 -40.14 -22.74 -16.26
C VAL A 552 -41.63 -22.64 -16.00
N ARG A 553 -42.34 -21.86 -16.82
CA ARG A 553 -43.79 -21.79 -16.77
C ARG A 553 -44.39 -21.55 -18.14
N PHE A 554 -45.66 -21.91 -18.29
CA PHE A 554 -46.50 -21.42 -19.39
C PHE A 554 -47.45 -20.36 -18.84
N ARG A 555 -47.50 -19.19 -19.48
CA ARG A 555 -48.45 -18.13 -19.16
C ARG A 555 -49.54 -18.09 -20.23
N CYS A 556 -50.81 -18.28 -19.85
CA CYS A 556 -51.94 -18.20 -20.77
C CYS A 556 -52.00 -16.81 -21.40
N ARG A 557 -52.10 -16.75 -22.74
CA ARG A 557 -52.15 -15.48 -23.47
C ARG A 557 -53.46 -14.72 -23.23
N SER A 558 -54.56 -15.44 -23.00
CA SER A 558 -55.91 -14.87 -22.90
C SER A 558 -56.23 -14.28 -21.51
N CYS A 559 -55.83 -14.96 -20.43
CA CYS A 559 -56.19 -14.53 -19.06
C CYS A 559 -54.99 -14.44 -18.10
N GLY A 560 -53.77 -14.73 -18.55
CA GLY A 560 -52.56 -14.62 -17.73
C GLY A 560 -52.33 -15.75 -16.72
N TYR A 561 -53.15 -16.80 -16.71
CA TYR A 561 -52.95 -17.97 -15.83
C TYR A 561 -51.53 -18.55 -15.99
N GLU A 562 -50.91 -18.91 -14.86
CA GLU A 562 -49.53 -19.39 -14.81
C GLU A 562 -49.46 -20.87 -14.45
N HIS A 563 -48.93 -21.67 -15.37
CA HIS A 563 -48.80 -23.12 -15.24
C HIS A 563 -47.35 -23.53 -15.02
N TYR A 564 -47.10 -24.26 -13.93
CA TYR A 564 -45.75 -24.60 -13.48
C TYR A 564 -45.45 -26.10 -13.46
N ARG A 565 -46.47 -26.97 -13.53
CA ARG A 565 -46.33 -28.42 -13.31
C ARG A 565 -47.44 -29.19 -14.01
N GLY A 566 -47.15 -30.45 -14.38
CA GLY A 566 -48.10 -31.30 -15.09
C GLY A 566 -48.18 -30.98 -16.58
N LYS A 567 -48.97 -31.76 -17.32
CA LYS A 567 -49.18 -31.53 -18.76
C LYS A 567 -50.05 -30.30 -18.99
N TRP A 568 -49.77 -29.55 -20.05
CA TRP A 568 -50.63 -28.47 -20.52
C TRP A 568 -51.69 -29.05 -21.46
N GLU A 569 -52.94 -29.07 -20.98
CA GLU A 569 -54.11 -29.56 -21.73
C GLU A 569 -55.06 -28.41 -22.13
N GLY A 570 -54.62 -27.16 -21.90
CA GLY A 570 -55.40 -25.94 -22.03
C GLY A 570 -55.47 -25.16 -20.72
N CYS A 571 -55.77 -23.86 -20.81
CA CYS A 571 -55.86 -23.01 -19.63
C CYS A 571 -57.08 -23.41 -18.78
N PRO A 572 -56.90 -23.79 -17.51
CA PRO A 572 -58.01 -24.20 -16.65
C PRO A 572 -58.97 -23.05 -16.30
N HIS A 573 -58.56 -21.79 -16.48
CA HIS A 573 -59.41 -20.63 -16.19
C HIS A 573 -60.28 -20.19 -17.36
N CYS A 574 -59.80 -20.26 -18.60
CA CYS A 574 -60.50 -19.71 -19.76
C CYS A 574 -60.59 -20.66 -20.96
N GLY A 575 -60.08 -21.89 -20.84
CA GLY A 575 -60.09 -22.92 -21.89
C GLY A 575 -59.13 -22.66 -23.06
N SER A 576 -58.46 -21.51 -23.10
CA SER A 576 -57.53 -21.16 -24.18
C SER A 576 -56.35 -22.13 -24.25
N GLN A 577 -56.04 -22.59 -25.47
CA GLN A 577 -54.85 -23.40 -25.74
C GLN A 577 -53.59 -22.55 -25.93
N ASP A 578 -53.74 -21.22 -26.09
CA ASP A 578 -52.63 -20.32 -26.35
C ASP A 578 -51.85 -19.98 -25.07
N PHE A 579 -50.54 -20.21 -25.14
CA PHE A 579 -49.62 -19.93 -24.05
C PHE A 579 -48.36 -19.20 -24.52
N ILE A 580 -47.64 -18.66 -23.54
CA ILE A 580 -46.32 -18.07 -23.69
C ILE A 580 -45.37 -18.90 -22.82
N PRO A 581 -44.38 -19.59 -23.43
CA PRO A 581 -43.38 -20.31 -22.66
C PRO A 581 -42.36 -19.32 -22.09
N GLU A 582 -42.18 -19.36 -20.78
CA GLU A 582 -41.34 -18.43 -20.04
C GLU A 582 -40.36 -19.14 -19.10
N LEU A 583 -39.21 -18.51 -18.89
CA LEU A 583 -38.12 -18.96 -18.05
C LEU A 583 -37.82 -17.90 -17.01
N LYS A 584 -37.68 -18.32 -15.76
CA LYS A 584 -37.17 -17.46 -14.70
C LYS A 584 -35.68 -17.27 -14.93
N ASN A 585 -35.21 -16.02 -14.93
CA ASN A 585 -33.78 -15.76 -15.08
C ASN A 585 -33.03 -16.37 -13.89
N PRO A 586 -32.10 -17.31 -14.11
CA PRO A 586 -31.36 -17.93 -13.02
C PRO A 586 -30.43 -16.91 -12.33
N PRO A 587 -30.04 -17.16 -11.07
CA PRO A 587 -28.98 -16.39 -10.42
C PRO A 587 -27.72 -16.32 -11.29
N LYS A 588 -27.10 -15.15 -11.36
CA LYS A 588 -25.89 -14.94 -12.15
C LYS A 588 -24.70 -15.46 -11.35
N ARG A 589 -23.87 -16.31 -11.93
CA ARG A 589 -22.55 -16.57 -11.34
C ARG A 589 -21.76 -15.26 -11.39
N ILE A 590 -21.20 -14.83 -10.26
CA ILE A 590 -20.39 -13.61 -10.19
C ILE A 590 -19.26 -13.70 -11.22
N ASP A 591 -19.14 -12.67 -12.05
CA ASP A 591 -18.09 -12.51 -13.06
C ASP A 591 -17.14 -11.37 -12.66
N SER A 592 -16.29 -10.92 -13.59
CA SER A 592 -15.33 -9.83 -13.32
C SER A 592 -15.94 -8.43 -13.36
N ASN A 593 -17.27 -8.28 -13.55
CA ASN A 593 -17.92 -6.98 -13.52
C ASN A 593 -18.62 -6.76 -12.18
N TRP A 594 -18.00 -5.99 -11.29
CA TRP A 594 -18.52 -5.66 -9.95
C TRP A 594 -18.99 -4.21 -9.86
N THR A 595 -19.37 -3.59 -10.98
CA THR A 595 -19.89 -2.21 -10.96
C THR A 595 -21.27 -2.09 -10.30
N ASN A 596 -21.90 -3.22 -9.96
CA ASN A 596 -23.16 -3.28 -9.23
C ASN A 596 -23.02 -3.00 -7.73
N ILE A 597 -21.80 -3.07 -7.18
CA ILE A 597 -21.51 -2.73 -5.79
C ILE A 597 -20.72 -1.42 -5.71
N GLN A 598 -20.90 -0.72 -4.60
CA GLN A 598 -20.21 0.55 -4.37
C GLN A 598 -18.78 0.28 -3.92
N SER A 599 -17.80 1.03 -4.44
CA SER A 599 -16.38 0.77 -4.11
C SER A 599 -15.81 1.58 -2.97
N TYR A 600 -16.43 2.71 -2.65
CA TYR A 600 -16.07 3.53 -1.50
C TYR A 600 -17.30 3.86 -0.68
N SER A 601 -17.06 3.98 0.61
CA SER A 601 -18.02 4.46 1.58
C SER A 601 -17.83 5.96 1.80
N GLN A 602 -18.92 6.71 1.93
CA GLN A 602 -18.87 8.08 2.43
C GLN A 602 -18.72 8.07 3.96
N ASP A 603 -17.49 8.19 4.45
CA ASP A 603 -17.19 8.39 5.87
C ASP A 603 -16.49 9.74 6.05
N PRO A 604 -17.11 10.72 6.72
CA PRO A 604 -16.48 12.02 6.98
C PRO A 604 -15.17 11.90 7.76
N ALA A 605 -15.01 10.87 8.58
CA ALA A 605 -13.78 10.65 9.35
C ALA A 605 -12.68 9.95 8.54
N PHE A 606 -13.00 9.34 7.38
CA PHE A 606 -12.02 8.75 6.47
C PHE A 606 -12.55 8.77 5.01
N PRO A 607 -12.30 9.86 4.25
CA PRO A 607 -12.96 10.10 2.96
C PRO A 607 -12.69 9.05 1.86
N THR A 608 -11.55 8.38 1.90
CA THR A 608 -11.13 7.36 0.90
C THR A 608 -11.40 5.93 1.37
N ARG A 609 -12.35 5.73 2.29
CA ARG A 609 -12.64 4.43 2.88
C ARG A 609 -13.25 3.48 1.84
N ASN A 610 -12.61 2.33 1.62
CA ASN A 610 -13.18 1.25 0.82
C ASN A 610 -14.55 0.80 1.37
N ALA A 611 -15.46 0.43 0.47
CA ALA A 611 -16.71 -0.18 0.89
C ALA A 611 -16.46 -1.61 1.38
N GLU A 612 -17.10 -2.00 2.50
CA GLU A 612 -17.00 -3.36 3.02
C GLU A 612 -17.57 -4.40 2.03
N ASP A 613 -18.51 -4.03 1.16
CA ASP A 613 -19.13 -4.93 0.18
C ASP A 613 -18.13 -5.48 -0.85
N ILE A 614 -17.16 -4.66 -1.28
CA ILE A 614 -16.09 -5.14 -2.19
C ILE A 614 -15.24 -6.18 -1.47
N VAL A 615 -14.78 -5.85 -0.26
CA VAL A 615 -13.89 -6.77 0.46
C VAL A 615 -14.64 -8.04 0.85
N LYS A 616 -15.91 -7.93 1.26
CA LYS A 616 -16.78 -9.10 1.46
C LYS A 616 -16.83 -9.97 0.23
N ARG A 617 -17.06 -9.40 -0.96
CA ARG A 617 -17.12 -10.18 -2.21
C ARG A 617 -15.79 -10.88 -2.51
N VAL A 618 -14.66 -10.20 -2.27
CA VAL A 618 -13.32 -10.81 -2.35
C VAL A 618 -13.20 -12.02 -1.42
N LEU A 619 -13.55 -11.83 -0.14
CA LEU A 619 -13.43 -12.88 0.88
C LEU A 619 -14.37 -14.05 0.63
N GLU A 620 -15.62 -13.81 0.24
CA GLU A 620 -16.56 -14.88 -0.10
C GLU A 620 -16.00 -15.72 -1.25
N THR A 621 -15.41 -15.06 -2.25
CA THR A 621 -14.90 -15.68 -3.49
C THR A 621 -13.68 -16.56 -3.25
N THR A 622 -12.85 -16.24 -2.25
CA THR A 622 -11.50 -16.82 -2.13
C THR A 622 -11.15 -17.38 -0.74
N SER A 623 -12.07 -17.34 0.23
CA SER A 623 -11.85 -17.85 1.59
C SER A 623 -13.08 -18.52 2.23
N TYR A 624 -12.82 -19.23 3.32
CA TYR A 624 -13.77 -19.83 4.27
C TYR A 624 -13.61 -19.19 5.66
N GLU A 625 -14.51 -19.54 6.59
CA GLU A 625 -14.35 -19.15 8.00
C GLU A 625 -13.05 -19.77 8.57
N GLY A 626 -12.37 -19.04 9.45
CA GLY A 626 -11.08 -19.44 10.02
C GLY A 626 -9.85 -19.13 9.16
N ASP A 627 -10.01 -18.93 7.85
CA ASP A 627 -8.90 -18.58 6.95
C ASP A 627 -8.25 -17.25 7.33
N LEU A 628 -6.95 -17.13 7.04
CA LEU A 628 -6.15 -15.93 7.35
C LEU A 628 -6.17 -14.93 6.19
N VAL A 629 -6.64 -13.72 6.49
CA VAL A 629 -6.70 -12.57 5.57
C VAL A 629 -5.62 -11.56 5.93
N MET A 630 -4.97 -10.93 4.96
CA MET A 630 -3.98 -9.89 5.24
C MET A 630 -4.22 -8.62 4.41
N ASP A 631 -4.03 -7.48 5.06
CA ASP A 631 -4.00 -6.16 4.43
C ASP A 631 -2.84 -5.34 5.03
N PHE A 632 -1.80 -5.12 4.22
CA PHE A 632 -0.62 -4.34 4.60
C PHE A 632 -0.64 -2.92 4.03
N PHE A 633 -1.73 -2.50 3.41
CA PHE A 633 -2.06 -1.11 3.07
C PHE A 633 -3.40 -0.75 3.74
N LEU A 634 -3.45 -0.99 5.05
CA LEU A 634 -4.70 -1.14 5.79
C LEU A 634 -5.60 0.10 5.76
N GLY A 635 -5.02 1.29 5.75
CA GLY A 635 -5.75 2.55 5.65
C GLY A 635 -6.79 2.68 6.76
N SER A 636 -8.07 2.53 6.39
CA SER A 636 -9.20 2.63 7.33
C SER A 636 -9.50 1.35 8.11
N GLY A 637 -8.83 0.23 7.84
CA GLY A 637 -9.14 -1.07 8.46
C GLY A 637 -10.38 -1.75 7.89
N THR A 638 -10.72 -1.49 6.62
CA THR A 638 -11.92 -2.07 5.98
C THR A 638 -11.78 -3.58 5.81
N ALA A 639 -10.62 -4.06 5.36
CA ALA A 639 -10.42 -5.49 5.10
C ALA A 639 -10.43 -6.33 6.38
N THR A 640 -9.75 -5.88 7.43
CA THR A 640 -9.73 -6.55 8.73
C THR A 640 -11.10 -6.51 9.40
N ALA A 641 -11.84 -5.40 9.28
CA ALA A 641 -13.22 -5.31 9.78
C ALA A 641 -14.15 -6.30 9.07
N ALA A 642 -14.07 -6.41 7.74
CA ALA A 642 -14.85 -7.37 6.96
C ALA A 642 -14.47 -8.82 7.34
N ALA A 643 -13.18 -9.13 7.41
CA ALA A 643 -12.67 -10.44 7.82
C ALA A 643 -13.18 -10.84 9.21
N GLN A 644 -13.08 -9.96 10.21
CA GLN A 644 -13.60 -10.21 11.56
C GLN A 644 -15.10 -10.51 11.56
N LYS A 645 -15.91 -9.66 10.88
CA LYS A 645 -17.37 -9.85 10.82
C LYS A 645 -17.76 -11.15 10.14
N MET A 646 -16.92 -11.60 9.20
CA MET A 646 -17.07 -12.86 8.48
C MET A 646 -16.36 -14.04 9.18
N ARG A 647 -15.86 -13.90 10.42
CA ARG A 647 -15.19 -15.00 11.16
C ARG A 647 -13.95 -15.55 10.45
N ARG A 648 -13.19 -14.69 9.77
CA ARG A 648 -11.85 -14.99 9.26
C ARG A 648 -10.82 -14.44 10.24
N LYS A 649 -9.65 -15.08 10.30
CA LYS A 649 -8.50 -14.49 10.99
C LYS A 649 -7.91 -13.38 10.14
N TRP A 650 -7.24 -12.41 10.73
CA TRP A 650 -6.69 -11.30 9.95
C TRP A 650 -5.37 -10.70 10.46
N ILE A 651 -4.59 -10.14 9.54
CA ILE A 651 -3.41 -9.33 9.81
C ILE A 651 -3.60 -7.98 9.12
N GLY A 652 -3.48 -6.89 9.89
CA GLY A 652 -3.53 -5.52 9.38
C GLY A 652 -2.26 -4.76 9.73
N VAL A 653 -1.66 -4.07 8.75
CA VAL A 653 -0.47 -3.23 8.97
C VAL A 653 -0.74 -1.79 8.55
N GLU A 654 -0.49 -0.83 9.45
CA GLU A 654 -0.60 0.60 9.17
C GLU A 654 0.43 1.41 9.95
N MET A 655 1.16 2.30 9.28
CA MET A 655 2.17 3.16 9.91
C MET A 655 1.62 4.50 10.40
N GLY A 656 0.57 5.02 9.76
CA GLY A 656 0.06 6.36 9.97
C GLY A 656 -0.57 6.56 11.35
N GLU A 657 -0.68 7.82 11.78
CA GLU A 657 -1.26 8.13 13.10
C GLU A 657 -2.75 7.80 13.18
N HIS A 658 -3.42 7.65 12.04
CA HIS A 658 -4.78 7.13 11.96
C HIS A 658 -4.90 5.68 12.43
N PHE A 659 -3.79 4.94 12.61
CA PHE A 659 -3.78 3.69 13.35
C PHE A 659 -4.43 3.85 14.72
N ASN A 660 -3.94 4.81 15.52
CA ASN A 660 -4.39 5.05 16.89
C ASN A 660 -5.74 5.76 16.94
N THR A 661 -5.94 6.72 16.03
CA THR A 661 -7.11 7.62 16.10
C THR A 661 -8.34 7.06 15.39
N TYR A 662 -8.16 6.10 14.48
CA TYR A 662 -9.25 5.57 13.65
C TYR A 662 -9.28 4.04 13.60
N VAL A 663 -8.20 3.38 13.17
CA VAL A 663 -8.19 1.93 12.88
C VAL A 663 -8.40 1.10 14.13
N LEU A 664 -7.58 1.30 15.18
CA LEU A 664 -7.72 0.59 16.44
C LEU A 664 -9.10 0.84 17.09
N PRO A 665 -9.58 2.10 17.22
CA PRO A 665 -10.95 2.39 17.64
C PRO A 665 -12.03 1.69 16.81
N ARG A 666 -11.86 1.60 15.48
CA ARG A 666 -12.78 0.87 14.60
C ARG A 666 -12.76 -0.63 14.92
N MET A 667 -11.59 -1.25 15.02
CA MET A 667 -11.49 -2.68 15.29
C MET A 667 -12.05 -3.05 16.65
N LYS A 668 -11.80 -2.24 17.70
CA LYS A 668 -12.46 -2.41 19.01
C LYS A 668 -13.98 -2.36 18.92
N ARG A 669 -14.54 -1.45 18.13
CA ARG A 669 -15.99 -1.41 17.87
C ARG A 669 -16.50 -2.63 17.13
N VAL A 670 -15.72 -3.15 16.17
CA VAL A 670 -16.07 -4.37 15.43
C VAL A 670 -16.08 -5.60 16.34
N LEU A 671 -15.14 -5.70 17.28
CA LEU A 671 -15.15 -6.75 18.31
C LEU A 671 -16.32 -6.58 19.29
N GLY A 672 -16.54 -5.35 19.76
CA GLY A 672 -17.48 -5.02 20.82
C GLY A 672 -18.95 -4.91 20.43
N ARG A 673 -19.27 -4.97 19.14
CA ARG A 673 -20.65 -4.93 18.64
C ARG A 673 -21.04 -6.31 18.15
N ARG A 674 -22.24 -6.78 18.55
CA ARG A 674 -22.93 -7.84 17.81
C ARG A 674 -23.11 -7.25 16.42
N ALA A 675 -22.33 -7.68 15.42
CA ALA A 675 -22.35 -7.07 14.09
C ALA A 675 -23.79 -6.75 13.69
N GLU A 676 -24.05 -5.44 13.67
CA GLU A 676 -25.33 -4.87 13.27
C GLU A 676 -25.59 -5.27 11.82
N ALA A 677 -26.85 -5.17 11.42
CA ALA A 677 -27.51 -5.75 10.25
C ALA A 677 -26.99 -5.27 8.87
N VAL A 678 -25.67 -5.22 8.64
CA VAL A 678 -25.08 -5.07 7.31
C VAL A 678 -25.02 -6.42 6.59
N PHE A 679 -24.96 -7.52 7.34
CA PHE A 679 -24.93 -8.88 6.80
C PHE A 679 -26.07 -9.71 7.42
N PRO A 680 -27.29 -9.69 6.82
CA PRO A 680 -28.34 -10.59 7.24
C PRO A 680 -27.93 -12.03 6.89
N GLU A 681 -28.32 -12.96 7.76
CA GLU A 681 -28.19 -14.43 7.63
C GLU A 681 -26.88 -15.07 8.10
N ARG A 682 -26.80 -15.28 9.42
CA ARG A 682 -26.69 -16.61 10.06
C ARG A 682 -26.65 -16.41 11.58
N SER A 683 -27.83 -16.41 12.19
CA SER A 683 -28.02 -16.43 13.64
C SER A 683 -27.72 -17.82 14.18
N THR A 684 -26.44 -18.10 14.45
CA THR A 684 -26.03 -19.11 15.42
C THR A 684 -25.04 -18.45 16.37
N GLY A 685 -25.21 -18.67 17.68
CA GLY A 685 -24.58 -17.98 18.82
C GLY A 685 -23.23 -17.32 18.53
N ARG A 686 -23.11 -16.03 18.85
CA ARG A 686 -21.84 -15.29 18.78
C ARG A 686 -21.09 -15.43 20.08
N GLU A 687 -19.91 -16.02 20.02
CA GLU A 687 -18.80 -15.66 20.90
C GLU A 687 -18.23 -14.32 20.42
N GLY A 688 -17.73 -13.51 21.35
CA GLY A 688 -17.01 -12.27 21.10
C GLY A 688 -15.65 -12.52 20.44
N GLY A 689 -14.84 -11.48 20.27
CA GLY A 689 -13.59 -11.56 19.52
C GLY A 689 -12.33 -11.20 20.30
N SER A 690 -11.17 -11.41 19.69
CA SER A 690 -9.89 -10.96 20.26
C SER A 690 -8.87 -10.54 19.20
N LEU A 691 -8.01 -9.59 19.53
CA LEU A 691 -6.88 -9.19 18.69
C LEU A 691 -5.63 -8.87 19.52
N ASN A 692 -4.48 -8.96 18.87
CA ASN A 692 -3.20 -8.46 19.38
C ASN A 692 -2.84 -7.15 18.65
N THR A 693 -2.51 -6.11 19.41
CA THR A 693 -1.98 -4.84 18.92
C THR A 693 -0.49 -4.79 19.14
N VAL A 694 0.26 -4.55 18.08
CA VAL A 694 1.73 -4.55 18.09
C VAL A 694 2.21 -3.19 17.59
N SER A 695 3.20 -2.59 18.26
CA SER A 695 3.86 -1.35 17.82
C SER A 695 5.38 -1.49 17.83
#